data_AF-A0A954IU13-F1
#
_entry.id   AF-A0A954IU13-F1
#
_cell.length_a   1.000
_cell.length_b   1.000
_cell.length_c   1.000
_cell.angle_alpha   90.00
_cell.angle_beta   90.00
_cell.angle_gamma   90.00
#
_symmetry.space_group_name_H-M   'P 1'
#
loop_
_entity.id
_entity.type
_entity.pdbx_description
1 polymer ?
#
loop_
_entity_poly.entity_id
_entity_poly.type
_entity_poly.pdbx_seq_one_letter_code
_entity_poly.pdbx_strand_id
1 'polypeptide(L)'
;MSSTIQRENRGFHLSLHTLAATLMASLCASPSVWGDTIRVPQDHKSIQAGIDAAKEGDTVLVSSGTYKERIQLKAGITVKRDGDDAKGELGLKRAEATILDGNIEGATSPGVVMAEDSTLDGFSITGIGKYDEERWNKHHATQGEEQAKEPIGAPGTAGIEIKGITRCTVTNNIVHHIGYTGIGITGEKGKHVSPHIFRNVTYRNMGGGIGSMRGSTAIIEENICFENFYAGIGHERANPLVINNTCYKNVRAGIGISEGACPTVRGNKCYHNRRAGIGIRTESTTSPVVEYNECYENDMAGIGAREDSTPIIRHNRCYKNKMAGIGCRTKARPLIEHNECFENEMAGIGCRTEAEPVIRHNRCHDNDMAGIGSQDGARPVIVDNECYGNQMAGIGTETEAVAVIRGNKCYKNQMAGIGSRTGARPVIEGNHCYENVLAGIGSQENAIPIIRNNRCEKNGQAGIGTEEGANAVIVENESRNNSTAGIGVRENASAIILGNHCIENKLVAVGIRNASNAYIGKNELVRTGGMPPMIAVRENSSVIVRGNTIVGGGVAGVMVQGTAVISENQFKGNGPRAGGPPNFAAWIQGGSKVSFNNNHTDRWRHALFASGADQVWATGNTVSNFLRAGYVVSKSVSPAHLFGNIALSDNEADNAVRVDGPQGVVDENVRKKPESTQETENIETRNDS
;
A
#
# COMPACT_ATOMS: atom_id res chain seq x y z
N MET A 1 -33.82 -13.78 -28.88
CA MET A 1 -34.23 -15.14 -28.48
C MET A 1 -33.74 -15.34 -27.06
N SER A 2 -34.69 -15.33 -26.12
CA SER A 2 -34.46 -15.39 -24.68
C SER A 2 -34.66 -16.83 -24.23
N SER A 3 -33.68 -17.42 -23.54
CA SER A 3 -33.83 -18.74 -22.92
C SER A 3 -33.35 -18.69 -21.47
N THR A 4 -34.33 -18.44 -20.60
CA THR A 4 -34.30 -18.59 -19.15
C THR A 4 -34.08 -20.06 -18.79
N ILE A 5 -33.09 -20.36 -17.95
CA ILE A 5 -32.94 -21.66 -17.28
C ILE A 5 -33.27 -21.44 -15.81
N GLN A 6 -34.44 -21.92 -15.39
CA GLN A 6 -34.85 -22.02 -13.99
C GLN A 6 -34.08 -23.18 -13.31
N ARG A 7 -33.53 -22.90 -12.12
CA ARG A 7 -33.00 -23.93 -11.21
C ARG A 7 -34.12 -24.46 -10.34
N GLU A 8 -34.39 -25.76 -10.42
CA GLU A 8 -35.29 -26.48 -9.54
C GLU A 8 -34.66 -26.69 -8.15
N ASN A 9 -35.39 -26.25 -7.12
CA ASN A 9 -35.21 -26.60 -5.71
C ASN A 9 -35.90 -27.95 -5.46
N ARG A 10 -35.15 -29.01 -5.14
CA ARG A 10 -35.74 -30.26 -4.62
C ARG A 10 -35.66 -30.29 -3.10
N GLY A 11 -36.80 -29.99 -2.48
CA GLY A 11 -37.08 -30.32 -1.08
C GLY A 11 -37.41 -31.81 -0.95
N PHE A 12 -36.81 -32.47 0.03
CA PHE A 12 -37.19 -33.81 0.45
C PHE A 12 -38.30 -33.70 1.51
N HIS A 13 -39.53 -34.05 1.11
CA HIS A 13 -40.60 -34.47 2.02
C HIS A 13 -40.64 -36.00 2.00
N LEU A 14 -40.48 -36.64 3.16
CA LEU A 14 -40.80 -38.06 3.33
C LEU A 14 -41.86 -38.21 4.43
N SER A 15 -42.93 -38.90 4.05
CA SER A 15 -44.17 -39.12 4.79
C SER A 15 -44.07 -40.19 5.87
N LEU A 16 -44.71 -39.91 6.99
CA LEU A 16 -45.16 -40.83 8.05
C LEU A 16 -45.90 -42.06 7.46
N HIS A 17 -45.66 -43.27 7.98
CA HIS A 17 -46.65 -44.23 8.49
C HIS A 17 -45.97 -45.52 9.03
N THR A 18 -46.15 -45.73 10.35
CA THR A 18 -46.38 -47.01 11.07
C THR A 18 -45.49 -48.24 10.82
N LEU A 19 -44.63 -48.57 11.79
CA LEU A 19 -44.50 -49.94 12.32
C LEU A 19 -44.15 -49.89 13.81
N ALA A 20 -45.11 -50.31 14.65
CA ALA A 20 -44.94 -50.49 16.08
C ALA A 20 -44.99 -51.99 16.36
N ALA A 21 -43.92 -52.55 16.95
CA ALA A 21 -44.00 -53.66 17.91
C ALA A 21 -42.60 -54.03 18.46
N THR A 22 -42.49 -53.94 19.78
CA THR A 22 -41.61 -54.72 20.67
C THR A 22 -40.09 -54.56 20.55
N LEU A 23 -39.55 -53.50 21.19
CA LEU A 23 -38.28 -53.60 21.92
C LEU A 23 -38.60 -53.44 23.42
N MET A 24 -38.45 -54.52 24.19
CA MET A 24 -38.52 -54.47 25.65
C MET A 24 -37.47 -53.48 26.17
N ALA A 25 -37.94 -52.61 27.07
CA ALA A 25 -37.14 -51.63 27.77
C ALA A 25 -36.03 -52.28 28.60
N SER A 26 -34.78 -52.05 28.21
CA SER A 26 -33.69 -51.80 29.15
C SER A 26 -33.44 -50.28 29.18
N LEU A 27 -34.35 -49.54 29.82
CA LEU A 27 -34.02 -48.21 30.35
C LEU A 27 -32.99 -48.44 31.47
N CYS A 28 -31.72 -48.57 31.12
CA CYS A 28 -30.69 -48.06 31.99
C CYS A 28 -30.88 -46.55 31.98
N ALA A 29 -31.63 -46.04 32.95
CA ALA A 29 -31.56 -44.63 33.32
C ALA A 29 -30.09 -44.36 33.65
N SER A 30 -29.33 -43.82 32.69
CA SER A 30 -28.11 -43.09 33.00
C SER A 30 -28.57 -41.99 33.95
N PRO A 31 -28.16 -41.98 35.23
CA PRO A 31 -28.48 -40.84 36.06
C PRO A 31 -27.92 -39.62 35.35
N SER A 32 -28.78 -38.63 35.11
CA SER A 32 -28.34 -37.27 34.88
C SER A 32 -27.50 -36.89 36.09
N VAL A 33 -26.18 -36.98 35.97
CA VAL A 33 -25.24 -36.54 37.01
C VAL A 33 -25.29 -35.02 36.99
N TRP A 34 -26.26 -34.43 37.69
CA TRP A 34 -26.17 -33.04 38.10
C TRP A 34 -25.14 -33.00 39.23
N GLY A 35 -24.04 -32.28 39.03
CA GLY A 35 -23.06 -32.08 40.09
C GLY A 35 -23.66 -31.25 41.23
N ASP A 36 -23.17 -31.51 42.44
CA ASP A 36 -23.62 -30.83 43.64
C ASP A 36 -23.15 -29.37 43.65
N THR A 37 -23.90 -28.51 44.34
CA THR A 37 -23.49 -27.12 44.59
C THR A 37 -22.88 -27.00 45.98
N ILE A 38 -21.62 -26.62 46.04
CA ILE A 38 -20.86 -26.37 47.28
C ILE A 38 -20.69 -24.86 47.45
N ARG A 39 -21.25 -24.28 48.51
CA ARG A 39 -21.24 -22.83 48.72
C ARG A 39 -20.10 -22.39 49.62
N VAL A 40 -19.39 -21.35 49.23
CA VAL A 40 -18.32 -20.74 50.02
C VAL A 40 -18.74 -19.30 50.36
N PRO A 41 -18.71 -18.88 51.65
CA PRO A 41 -18.13 -19.58 52.81
C PRO A 41 -19.10 -20.49 53.59
N GLN A 42 -20.34 -20.69 53.13
CA GLN A 42 -21.42 -21.30 53.91
C GLN A 42 -21.17 -22.78 54.25
N ASP A 43 -20.74 -23.57 53.28
CA ASP A 43 -20.48 -25.01 53.44
C ASP A 43 -18.98 -25.26 53.76
N HIS A 44 -18.07 -24.41 53.25
CA HIS A 44 -16.63 -24.44 53.56
C HIS A 44 -16.06 -23.03 53.74
N LYS A 45 -15.14 -22.84 54.70
CA LYS A 45 -14.59 -21.50 55.06
C LYS A 45 -13.73 -20.83 53.97
N SER A 46 -13.12 -21.61 53.09
CA SER A 46 -12.21 -21.12 52.05
C SER A 46 -12.59 -21.69 50.69
N ILE A 47 -12.19 -21.02 49.61
CA ILE A 47 -12.46 -21.47 48.25
C ILE A 47 -11.73 -22.81 48.01
N GLN A 48 -10.46 -22.92 48.43
CA GLN A 48 -9.72 -24.17 48.27
C GLN A 48 -10.38 -25.34 49.01
N ALA A 49 -10.91 -25.13 50.22
CA ALA A 49 -11.59 -26.21 50.95
C ALA A 49 -12.89 -26.67 50.24
N GLY A 50 -13.62 -25.73 49.62
CA GLY A 50 -14.76 -26.07 48.77
C GLY A 50 -14.35 -26.84 47.52
N ILE A 51 -13.25 -26.44 46.88
CA ILE A 51 -12.64 -27.19 45.76
C ILE A 51 -12.25 -28.59 46.23
N ASP A 52 -11.54 -28.73 47.35
CA ASP A 52 -11.07 -30.02 47.87
C ASP A 52 -12.23 -31.00 48.12
N ALA A 53 -13.41 -30.50 48.51
CA ALA A 53 -14.63 -31.28 48.70
C ALA A 53 -15.36 -31.65 47.38
N ALA A 54 -15.21 -30.86 46.33
CA ALA A 54 -15.91 -31.03 45.05
C ALA A 54 -15.54 -32.32 44.30
N LYS A 55 -16.44 -32.84 43.49
CA LYS A 55 -16.22 -33.94 42.55
C LYS A 55 -16.42 -33.45 41.13
N GLU A 56 -16.00 -34.26 40.16
CA GLU A 56 -16.25 -33.99 38.75
C GLU A 56 -17.75 -33.69 38.50
N GLY A 57 -18.03 -32.58 37.82
CA GLY A 57 -19.38 -32.06 37.58
C GLY A 57 -19.88 -31.05 38.62
N ASP A 58 -19.31 -31.02 39.83
CA ASP A 58 -19.77 -30.13 40.90
C ASP A 58 -19.47 -28.65 40.62
N THR A 59 -20.27 -27.78 41.24
CA THR A 59 -20.07 -26.34 41.23
C THR A 59 -19.70 -25.82 42.62
N VAL A 60 -18.52 -25.21 42.74
CA VAL A 60 -18.14 -24.40 43.90
C VAL A 60 -18.63 -22.97 43.68
N LEU A 61 -19.71 -22.61 44.38
CA LEU A 61 -20.41 -21.34 44.28
C LEU A 61 -19.90 -20.37 45.36
N VAL A 62 -19.18 -19.32 44.95
CA VAL A 62 -18.52 -18.40 45.88
C VAL A 62 -19.36 -17.15 46.12
N SER A 63 -19.50 -16.74 47.37
CA SER A 63 -20.16 -15.50 47.80
C SER A 63 -19.23 -14.29 47.60
N SER A 64 -19.76 -13.08 47.43
CA SER A 64 -18.95 -11.86 47.33
C SER A 64 -18.07 -11.66 48.56
N GLY A 65 -16.86 -11.16 48.34
CA GLY A 65 -15.88 -10.93 49.40
C GLY A 65 -14.45 -10.98 48.89
N THR A 66 -13.51 -10.69 49.77
CA THR A 66 -12.07 -10.82 49.51
C THR A 66 -11.56 -12.09 50.15
N TYR A 67 -10.99 -12.97 49.33
CA TYR A 67 -10.42 -14.25 49.72
C TYR A 67 -8.92 -14.19 49.49
N LYS A 68 -8.16 -14.23 50.59
CA LYS A 68 -6.70 -14.22 50.55
C LYS A 68 -6.17 -15.64 50.34
N GLU A 69 -6.23 -16.10 49.10
CA GLU A 69 -5.96 -17.49 48.72
C GLU A 69 -5.22 -17.57 47.38
N ARG A 70 -4.56 -18.70 47.14
CA ARG A 70 -4.17 -19.16 45.80
C ARG A 70 -4.75 -20.55 45.63
N ILE A 71 -5.46 -20.78 44.53
CA ILE A 71 -6.31 -21.97 44.38
C ILE A 71 -5.83 -22.89 43.25
N GLN A 72 -6.03 -24.18 43.44
CA GLN A 72 -5.75 -25.25 42.47
C GLN A 72 -7.05 -25.98 42.18
N LEU A 73 -7.57 -25.85 40.95
CA LEU A 73 -8.80 -26.52 40.55
C LEU A 73 -8.57 -28.03 40.37
N LYS A 74 -9.67 -28.80 40.46
CA LYS A 74 -9.74 -30.21 40.09
C LYS A 74 -10.41 -30.38 38.73
N ALA A 75 -10.17 -31.53 38.10
CA ALA A 75 -10.73 -31.81 36.79
C ALA A 75 -12.26 -31.82 36.81
N GLY A 76 -12.86 -31.24 35.77
CA GLY A 76 -14.31 -31.25 35.52
C GLY A 76 -15.18 -30.48 36.53
N ILE A 77 -14.61 -29.67 37.42
CA ILE A 77 -15.39 -28.84 38.35
C ILE A 77 -15.62 -27.44 37.79
N THR A 78 -16.69 -26.79 38.22
CA THR A 78 -16.92 -25.36 37.99
C THR A 78 -16.70 -24.58 39.28
N VAL A 79 -15.83 -23.57 39.24
CA VAL A 79 -15.69 -22.58 40.31
C VAL A 79 -16.26 -21.27 39.79
N LYS A 80 -17.37 -20.81 40.37
CA LYS A 80 -18.12 -19.67 39.86
C LYS A 80 -18.54 -18.74 40.99
N ARG A 81 -18.50 -17.45 40.72
CA ARG A 81 -19.14 -16.44 41.56
C ARG A 81 -20.65 -16.41 41.30
N ASP A 82 -21.43 -16.53 42.38
CA ASP A 82 -22.88 -16.30 42.42
C ASP A 82 -23.27 -14.86 42.01
N GLY A 83 -24.45 -14.69 41.42
CA GLY A 83 -24.95 -13.43 40.86
C GLY A 83 -25.22 -13.46 39.35
N ASP A 84 -25.89 -12.41 38.86
CA ASP A 84 -26.21 -12.24 37.44
C ASP A 84 -25.04 -11.65 36.62
N ASP A 85 -25.19 -11.65 35.30
CA ASP A 85 -24.20 -11.09 34.37
C ASP A 85 -24.43 -9.59 34.11
N ALA A 86 -24.91 -8.84 35.11
CA ALA A 86 -25.03 -7.40 34.99
C ALA A 86 -23.66 -6.74 34.77
N LYS A 87 -23.58 -5.86 33.76
CA LYS A 87 -22.37 -5.09 33.44
C LYS A 87 -21.94 -4.21 34.62
N GLY A 88 -20.69 -4.37 35.04
CA GLY A 88 -19.99 -3.54 36.02
C GLY A 88 -19.25 -2.37 35.37
N GLU A 89 -18.33 -1.77 36.12
CA GLU A 89 -17.45 -0.69 35.62
C GLU A 89 -16.42 -1.22 34.62
N LEU A 90 -15.73 -2.30 34.96
CA LEU A 90 -14.66 -2.92 34.17
C LEU A 90 -15.13 -4.22 33.51
N GLY A 91 -15.93 -5.02 34.21
CA GLY A 91 -16.36 -6.34 33.75
C GLY A 91 -17.80 -6.63 34.14
N LEU A 92 -18.03 -7.77 34.80
CA LEU A 92 -19.32 -8.05 35.45
C LEU A 92 -19.30 -7.55 36.88
N LYS A 93 -20.42 -7.02 37.39
CA LYS A 93 -20.55 -6.58 38.79
C LYS A 93 -20.18 -7.69 39.77
N ARG A 94 -20.56 -8.94 39.45
CA ARG A 94 -20.25 -10.10 40.30
C ARG A 94 -18.74 -10.36 40.40
N ALA A 95 -18.00 -10.16 39.30
CA ALA A 95 -16.55 -10.32 39.29
C ALA A 95 -15.84 -9.22 40.09
N GLU A 96 -16.31 -7.97 39.99
CA GLU A 96 -15.77 -6.83 40.75
C GLU A 96 -15.92 -7.00 42.27
N ALA A 97 -17.00 -7.65 42.70
CA ALA A 97 -17.33 -7.86 44.11
C ALA A 97 -16.63 -9.06 44.77
N THR A 98 -15.88 -9.86 44.01
CA THR A 98 -15.32 -11.14 44.50
C THR A 98 -13.84 -11.23 44.16
N ILE A 99 -13.02 -10.91 45.13
CA ILE A 99 -11.58 -10.70 44.95
C ILE A 99 -10.84 -11.91 45.48
N LEU A 100 -10.11 -12.59 44.60
CA LEU A 100 -9.05 -13.54 44.95
C LEU A 100 -7.73 -12.77 45.04
N ASP A 101 -7.32 -12.45 46.26
CA ASP A 101 -6.06 -11.74 46.55
C ASP A 101 -4.94 -12.75 46.84
N GLY A 102 -4.08 -12.95 45.85
CA GLY A 102 -2.94 -13.84 45.94
C GLY A 102 -1.71 -13.26 46.64
N ASN A 103 -1.81 -12.08 47.29
CA ASN A 103 -0.69 -11.42 47.98
C ASN A 103 -0.33 -12.11 49.32
N ILE A 104 0.21 -13.32 49.19
CA ILE A 104 0.65 -14.19 50.28
C ILE A 104 2.17 -14.14 50.34
N GLU A 105 2.70 -13.77 51.52
CA GLU A 105 4.13 -13.64 51.76
C GLU A 105 4.86 -14.95 51.46
N GLY A 106 5.96 -14.87 50.70
CA GLY A 106 6.77 -16.03 50.32
C GLY A 106 6.15 -16.97 49.28
N ALA A 107 4.89 -16.77 48.87
CA ALA A 107 4.23 -17.66 47.94
C ALA A 107 4.72 -17.46 46.49
N THR A 108 5.04 -18.56 45.81
CA THR A 108 5.58 -18.57 44.43
C THR A 108 4.62 -19.17 43.39
N SER A 109 3.54 -19.83 43.83
CA SER A 109 2.54 -20.47 42.97
C SER A 109 1.68 -19.46 42.20
N PRO A 110 1.05 -19.84 41.08
CA PRO A 110 0.03 -19.01 40.43
C PRO A 110 -1.14 -18.67 41.36
N GLY A 111 -1.90 -17.62 41.02
CA GLY A 111 -3.12 -17.25 41.77
C GLY A 111 -4.21 -18.29 41.62
N VAL A 112 -4.41 -18.76 40.39
CA VAL A 112 -5.27 -19.88 40.03
C VAL A 112 -4.48 -20.84 39.16
N VAL A 113 -4.49 -22.13 39.49
CA VAL A 113 -4.02 -23.19 38.59
C VAL A 113 -5.24 -23.96 38.10
N MET A 114 -5.45 -23.94 36.78
CA MET A 114 -6.58 -24.61 36.14
C MET A 114 -6.38 -26.14 36.09
N ALA A 115 -7.45 -26.87 35.81
CA ALA A 115 -7.43 -28.31 35.56
C ALA A 115 -8.21 -28.69 34.30
N GLU A 116 -8.04 -29.93 33.84
CA GLU A 116 -8.73 -30.49 32.67
C GLU A 116 -10.26 -30.42 32.84
N ASP A 117 -10.96 -29.96 31.81
CA ASP A 117 -12.41 -29.78 31.76
C ASP A 117 -13.00 -28.88 32.87
N SER A 118 -12.16 -28.13 33.60
CA SER A 118 -12.60 -27.21 34.65
C SER A 118 -13.05 -25.85 34.11
N THR A 119 -13.92 -25.16 34.86
CA THR A 119 -14.37 -23.79 34.55
C THR A 119 -14.08 -22.83 35.70
N LEU A 120 -13.52 -21.66 35.40
CA LEU A 120 -13.42 -20.52 36.32
C LEU A 120 -14.25 -19.34 35.80
N ASP A 121 -15.26 -18.91 36.54
CA ASP A 121 -16.23 -17.92 36.09
C ASP A 121 -16.51 -16.79 37.10
N GLY A 122 -16.05 -15.57 36.78
CA GLY A 122 -16.52 -14.34 37.42
C GLY A 122 -15.78 -13.91 38.68
N PHE A 123 -14.45 -13.91 38.68
CA PHE A 123 -13.62 -13.45 39.80
C PHE A 123 -12.74 -12.27 39.42
N SER A 124 -12.46 -11.39 40.38
CA SER A 124 -11.32 -10.46 40.30
C SER A 124 -10.08 -11.11 40.92
N ILE A 125 -8.94 -11.14 40.22
CA ILE A 125 -7.71 -11.84 40.63
C ILE A 125 -6.55 -10.85 40.60
N THR A 126 -5.88 -10.70 41.74
CA THR A 126 -4.82 -9.69 41.95
C THR A 126 -3.80 -10.12 43.00
N GLY A 127 -2.68 -9.42 43.10
CA GLY A 127 -1.69 -9.62 44.18
C GLY A 127 -0.70 -10.77 43.95
N ILE A 128 -0.60 -11.31 42.72
CA ILE A 128 0.35 -12.39 42.40
C ILE A 128 1.64 -11.78 41.87
N GLY A 129 2.78 -12.13 42.48
CA GLY A 129 4.09 -11.62 42.10
C GLY A 129 4.27 -10.12 42.43
N LYS A 130 5.37 -9.52 41.96
CA LYS A 130 5.66 -8.11 42.21
C LYS A 130 5.17 -7.22 41.06
N TYR A 131 4.04 -6.52 41.26
CA TYR A 131 3.65 -5.41 40.39
C TYR A 131 4.51 -4.19 40.69
N ASP A 132 5.20 -3.66 39.67
CA ASP A 132 6.10 -2.52 39.80
C ASP A 132 5.41 -1.26 39.26
N GLU A 133 4.73 -0.55 40.15
CA GLU A 133 3.94 0.62 39.80
C GLU A 133 4.79 1.77 39.26
N GLU A 134 5.99 1.99 39.82
CA GLU A 134 6.90 3.03 39.36
C GLU A 134 7.39 2.74 37.94
N ARG A 135 7.86 1.50 37.69
CA ARG A 135 8.27 1.06 36.36
C ARG A 135 7.12 1.16 35.36
N TRP A 136 5.92 0.73 35.76
CA TRP A 136 4.74 0.85 34.91
C TRP A 136 4.42 2.31 34.60
N ASN A 137 4.36 3.19 35.61
CA ASN A 137 4.07 4.62 35.43
C ASN A 137 5.09 5.30 34.51
N LYS A 138 6.38 4.99 34.67
CA LYS A 138 7.46 5.49 33.80
C LYS A 138 7.26 5.11 32.34
N HIS A 139 7.06 3.82 32.05
CA HIS A 139 6.88 3.37 30.66
C HIS A 139 5.52 3.71 30.09
N HIS A 140 4.52 3.90 30.96
CA HIS A 140 3.21 4.41 30.58
C HIS A 140 3.30 5.87 30.11
N ALA A 141 4.04 6.71 30.86
CA ALA A 141 4.28 8.12 30.53
C ALA A 141 5.14 8.30 29.26
N THR A 142 6.15 7.45 29.08
CA THR A 142 7.08 7.51 27.92
C THR A 142 6.58 6.75 26.69
N GLN A 143 5.34 6.28 26.71
CA GLN A 143 4.76 5.50 25.62
C GLN A 143 5.63 4.30 25.19
N GLY A 144 6.27 3.62 26.15
CA GLY A 144 7.10 2.44 25.88
C GLY A 144 8.38 2.71 25.09
N GLU A 145 8.76 3.97 24.83
CA GLU A 145 9.99 4.30 24.12
C GLU A 145 11.25 3.95 24.93
N GLU A 146 11.16 4.06 26.25
CA GLU A 146 12.28 3.71 27.14
C GLU A 146 12.30 2.21 27.53
N GLN A 147 11.38 1.38 27.01
CA GLN A 147 11.28 -0.02 27.40
C GLN A 147 12.22 -0.90 26.55
N ALA A 148 13.19 -1.57 27.18
CA ALA A 148 14.09 -2.51 26.51
C ALA A 148 13.36 -3.72 25.90
N LYS A 149 13.80 -4.24 24.74
CA LYS A 149 13.20 -5.41 24.08
C LYS A 149 13.39 -6.70 24.91
N GLU A 150 12.42 -7.03 25.76
CA GLU A 150 12.36 -8.36 26.40
C GLU A 150 11.56 -9.37 25.54
N PRO A 151 11.95 -10.66 25.52
CA PRO A 151 11.23 -11.72 24.82
C PRO A 151 9.81 -11.93 25.36
N ILE A 152 8.87 -12.38 24.51
CA ILE A 152 7.57 -12.85 24.98
C ILE A 152 7.77 -14.25 25.55
N GLY A 153 7.19 -14.54 26.72
CA GLY A 153 7.29 -15.86 27.35
C GLY A 153 8.52 -16.09 28.25
N ALA A 154 9.15 -15.01 28.72
CA ALA A 154 10.11 -15.10 29.83
C ALA A 154 9.45 -15.77 31.06
N PRO A 155 10.15 -16.61 31.85
CA PRO A 155 9.56 -17.29 33.00
C PRO A 155 9.00 -16.30 34.04
N GLY A 156 7.85 -16.63 34.62
CA GLY A 156 7.22 -15.86 35.70
C GLY A 156 5.95 -16.55 36.21
N THR A 157 5.36 -16.00 37.28
CA THR A 157 4.17 -16.58 37.93
C THR A 157 2.90 -15.88 37.45
N ALA A 158 2.05 -16.58 36.71
CA ALA A 158 0.83 -16.01 36.15
C ALA A 158 -0.27 -15.81 37.21
N GLY A 159 -1.21 -14.91 36.94
CA GLY A 159 -2.43 -14.75 37.74
C GLY A 159 -3.30 -16.00 37.65
N ILE A 160 -3.58 -16.44 36.42
CA ILE A 160 -4.21 -17.72 36.10
C ILE A 160 -3.24 -18.53 35.22
N GLU A 161 -2.88 -19.74 35.65
CA GLU A 161 -2.02 -20.65 34.90
C GLU A 161 -2.81 -21.82 34.28
N ILE A 162 -2.57 -22.03 32.99
CA ILE A 162 -3.05 -23.16 32.20
C ILE A 162 -1.82 -23.82 31.55
N LYS A 163 -1.39 -24.96 32.08
CA LYS A 163 -0.16 -25.63 31.62
C LYS A 163 -0.47 -27.06 31.18
N GLY A 164 -0.34 -27.33 29.89
CA GLY A 164 -0.57 -28.68 29.35
C GLY A 164 -2.02 -29.14 29.46
N ILE A 165 -3.00 -28.25 29.50
CA ILE A 165 -4.43 -28.60 29.69
C ILE A 165 -5.12 -28.62 28.33
N THR A 166 -5.79 -29.73 27.99
CA THR A 166 -6.43 -29.84 26.66
C THR A 166 -7.64 -28.95 26.55
N ARG A 167 -8.51 -28.94 27.56
CA ARG A 167 -9.70 -28.12 27.63
C ARG A 167 -9.87 -27.58 29.04
N CYS A 168 -10.17 -26.30 29.15
CA CYS A 168 -10.76 -25.66 30.32
C CYS A 168 -11.38 -24.34 29.85
N THR A 169 -12.23 -23.75 30.67
CA THR A 169 -12.84 -22.46 30.39
C THR A 169 -12.45 -21.45 31.47
N VAL A 170 -11.88 -20.33 31.04
CA VAL A 170 -11.64 -19.17 31.90
C VAL A 170 -12.52 -18.05 31.37
N THR A 171 -13.54 -17.66 32.12
CA THR A 171 -14.55 -16.73 31.63
C THR A 171 -14.96 -15.64 32.61
N ASN A 172 -15.26 -14.45 32.08
CA ASN A 172 -15.79 -13.31 32.84
C ASN A 172 -14.94 -12.87 34.05
N ASN A 173 -13.65 -13.21 34.08
CA ASN A 173 -12.76 -12.82 35.17
C ASN A 173 -12.13 -11.45 34.91
N ILE A 174 -11.71 -10.77 35.96
CA ILE A 174 -10.94 -9.53 35.94
C ILE A 174 -9.56 -9.86 36.51
N VAL A 175 -8.49 -9.83 35.71
CA VAL A 175 -7.13 -10.22 36.13
C VAL A 175 -6.19 -9.02 36.05
N HIS A 176 -5.66 -8.58 37.19
CA HIS A 176 -4.97 -7.31 37.26
C HIS A 176 -3.84 -7.23 38.28
N HIS A 177 -2.95 -6.26 38.08
CA HIS A 177 -1.83 -5.97 38.99
C HIS A 177 -1.00 -7.22 39.31
N ILE A 178 -0.83 -8.08 38.30
CA ILE A 178 0.02 -9.26 38.37
C ILE A 178 1.45 -8.86 38.01
N GLY A 179 2.43 -9.35 38.76
CA GLY A 179 3.86 -9.11 38.53
C GLY A 179 4.43 -9.79 37.27
N TYR A 180 3.57 -10.46 36.50
CA TYR A 180 3.87 -11.16 35.26
C TYR A 180 2.61 -11.14 34.35
N THR A 181 2.39 -12.17 33.52
CA THR A 181 1.21 -12.33 32.65
C THR A 181 -0.05 -12.58 33.48
N GLY A 182 -1.16 -11.93 33.12
CA GLY A 182 -2.45 -12.13 33.76
C GLY A 182 -2.95 -13.58 33.61
N ILE A 183 -3.26 -13.99 32.38
CA ILE A 183 -3.68 -15.36 32.04
C ILE A 183 -2.59 -16.01 31.18
N GLY A 184 -1.88 -16.99 31.73
CA GLY A 184 -0.76 -17.67 31.07
C GLY A 184 -1.14 -19.07 30.59
N ILE A 185 -0.99 -19.33 29.28
CA ILE A 185 -1.26 -20.60 28.63
C ILE A 185 0.04 -21.15 28.07
N THR A 186 0.42 -22.36 28.48
CA THR A 186 1.62 -23.05 28.01
C THR A 186 1.24 -24.40 27.43
N GLY A 187 1.59 -24.61 26.16
CA GLY A 187 1.42 -25.90 25.49
C GLY A 187 2.32 -27.00 26.08
N GLU A 188 2.05 -28.23 25.67
CA GLU A 188 2.82 -29.41 26.07
C GLU A 188 3.10 -30.28 24.84
N LYS A 189 4.35 -30.74 24.71
CA LYS A 189 4.78 -31.51 23.53
C LYS A 189 3.96 -32.80 23.41
N GLY A 190 3.31 -32.97 22.27
CA GLY A 190 2.48 -34.15 21.98
C GLY A 190 1.05 -34.08 22.53
N LYS A 191 0.66 -32.97 23.19
CA LYS A 191 -0.70 -32.75 23.68
C LYS A 191 -1.33 -31.56 22.96
N HIS A 192 -2.60 -31.71 22.57
CA HIS A 192 -3.39 -30.61 22.03
C HIS A 192 -3.89 -29.74 23.19
N VAL A 193 -3.34 -28.53 23.36
CA VAL A 193 -3.65 -27.60 24.46
C VAL A 193 -4.51 -26.46 23.92
N SER A 194 -5.83 -26.57 24.08
CA SER A 194 -6.81 -25.65 23.47
C SER A 194 -7.87 -25.19 24.47
N PRO A 195 -7.47 -24.50 25.56
CA PRO A 195 -8.43 -23.90 26.48
C PRO A 195 -9.21 -22.76 25.81
N HIS A 196 -10.39 -22.45 26.35
CA HIS A 196 -11.22 -21.32 25.92
C HIS A 196 -11.11 -20.18 26.94
N ILE A 197 -10.56 -19.06 26.50
CA ILE A 197 -10.39 -17.84 27.28
C ILE A 197 -11.38 -16.83 26.75
N PHE A 198 -12.46 -16.61 27.49
CA PHE A 198 -13.65 -15.95 26.97
C PHE A 198 -14.10 -14.78 27.85
N ARG A 199 -14.31 -13.59 27.28
CA ARG A 199 -14.89 -12.44 28.02
C ARG A 199 -14.18 -12.03 29.31
N ASN A 200 -12.88 -12.25 29.40
CA ASN A 200 -12.10 -11.78 30.55
C ASN A 200 -11.63 -10.35 30.32
N VAL A 201 -11.41 -9.64 31.41
CA VAL A 201 -10.80 -8.32 31.46
C VAL A 201 -9.41 -8.47 32.06
N THR A 202 -8.37 -8.00 31.37
CA THR A 202 -6.99 -8.10 31.86
C THR A 202 -6.30 -6.75 31.78
N TYR A 203 -5.81 -6.24 32.91
CA TYR A 203 -5.21 -4.91 32.92
C TYR A 203 -4.12 -4.69 33.95
N ARG A 204 -3.20 -3.76 33.63
CA ARG A 204 -2.09 -3.37 34.51
C ARG A 204 -1.32 -4.58 35.04
N ASN A 205 -1.02 -5.52 34.15
CA ASN A 205 -0.12 -6.63 34.44
C ASN A 205 1.29 -6.29 33.95
N MET A 206 2.32 -6.72 34.67
CA MET A 206 3.72 -6.48 34.29
C MET A 206 4.17 -7.35 33.09
N GLY A 207 3.40 -8.38 32.75
CA GLY A 207 3.52 -9.18 31.53
C GLY A 207 2.49 -8.79 30.47
N GLY A 208 2.04 -9.78 29.70
CA GLY A 208 0.85 -9.62 28.85
C GLY A 208 -0.45 -9.72 29.67
N GLY A 209 -1.56 -9.21 29.13
CA GLY A 209 -2.87 -9.49 29.70
C GLY A 209 -3.20 -10.98 29.61
N ILE A 210 -3.08 -11.52 28.39
CA ILE A 210 -3.19 -12.95 28.07
C ILE A 210 -1.93 -13.36 27.30
N GLY A 211 -1.32 -14.49 27.66
CA GLY A 211 -0.15 -15.03 26.97
C GLY A 211 -0.37 -16.48 26.54
N SER A 212 -0.19 -16.79 25.25
CA SER A 212 -0.31 -18.14 24.69
C SER A 212 1.01 -18.60 24.10
N MET A 213 1.58 -19.67 24.65
CA MET A 213 2.98 -20.01 24.45
C MET A 213 3.21 -21.51 24.16
N ARG A 214 4.36 -21.84 23.55
CA ARG A 214 4.94 -23.20 23.48
C ARG A 214 3.98 -24.30 22.99
N GLY A 215 3.36 -24.10 21.84
CA GLY A 215 2.51 -25.08 21.17
C GLY A 215 1.03 -25.02 21.56
N SER A 216 0.61 -24.02 22.34
CA SER A 216 -0.80 -23.76 22.63
C SER A 216 -1.61 -23.47 21.36
N THR A 217 -2.82 -24.03 21.29
CA THR A 217 -3.87 -23.82 20.26
C THR A 217 -5.15 -23.26 20.89
N ALA A 218 -5.02 -22.45 21.95
CA ALA A 218 -6.13 -21.84 22.67
C ALA A 218 -7.11 -21.07 21.77
N ILE A 219 -8.36 -20.95 22.24
CA ILE A 219 -9.35 -20.02 21.69
C ILE A 219 -9.41 -18.82 22.64
N ILE A 220 -9.02 -17.65 22.16
CA ILE A 220 -8.97 -16.39 22.92
C ILE A 220 -10.00 -15.46 22.30
N GLU A 221 -11.14 -15.29 22.97
CA GLU A 221 -12.33 -14.71 22.36
C GLU A 221 -13.02 -13.66 23.25
N GLU A 222 -13.41 -12.53 22.66
CA GLU A 222 -14.20 -11.47 23.32
C GLU A 222 -13.57 -10.91 24.61
N ASN A 223 -12.24 -11.03 24.78
CA ASN A 223 -11.54 -10.49 25.94
C ASN A 223 -11.22 -9.01 25.76
N ILE A 224 -11.10 -8.29 26.88
CA ILE A 224 -10.67 -6.90 26.93
C ILE A 224 -9.31 -6.84 27.63
N CYS A 225 -8.27 -6.40 26.92
CA CYS A 225 -6.90 -6.36 27.43
C CYS A 225 -6.34 -4.94 27.34
N PHE A 226 -6.17 -4.25 28.46
CA PHE A 226 -5.73 -2.85 28.43
C PHE A 226 -4.68 -2.49 29.46
N GLU A 227 -3.89 -1.45 29.18
CA GLU A 227 -2.92 -0.93 30.15
C GLU A 227 -1.89 -1.95 30.66
N ASN A 228 -1.70 -3.07 29.96
CA ASN A 228 -0.67 -4.05 30.32
C ASN A 228 0.72 -3.54 29.92
N PHE A 229 1.73 -3.93 30.69
CA PHE A 229 3.11 -3.48 30.52
C PHE A 229 3.80 -4.04 29.26
N TYR A 230 3.30 -5.15 28.72
CA TYR A 230 3.69 -5.65 27.40
C TYR A 230 2.53 -5.57 26.41
N ALA A 231 2.14 -6.70 25.83
CA ALA A 231 1.01 -6.77 24.92
C ALA A 231 -0.30 -7.00 25.67
N GLY A 232 -1.43 -6.60 25.09
CA GLY A 232 -2.73 -7.07 25.57
C GLY A 232 -2.80 -8.59 25.48
N ILE A 233 -2.52 -9.13 24.29
CA ILE A 233 -2.43 -10.58 24.03
C ILE A 233 -1.07 -10.89 23.37
N GLY A 234 -0.28 -11.80 23.95
CA GLY A 234 1.07 -12.14 23.48
C GLY A 234 1.23 -13.60 23.07
N HIS A 235 2.03 -13.85 22.02
CA HIS A 235 2.28 -15.19 21.47
C HIS A 235 3.76 -15.50 21.29
N GLU A 236 4.15 -16.72 21.65
CA GLU A 236 5.48 -17.31 21.40
C GLU A 236 5.31 -18.79 21.02
N ARG A 237 5.83 -19.22 19.87
CA ARG A 237 5.72 -20.61 19.38
C ARG A 237 4.32 -21.23 19.53
N ALA A 238 3.25 -20.47 19.33
CA ALA A 238 1.86 -20.90 19.56
C ALA A 238 0.95 -20.56 18.38
N ASN A 239 -0.13 -21.33 18.22
CA ASN A 239 -1.06 -21.24 17.09
C ASN A 239 -2.54 -21.11 17.55
N PRO A 240 -2.90 -20.14 18.41
CA PRO A 240 -4.28 -19.97 18.86
C PRO A 240 -5.20 -19.30 17.82
N LEU A 241 -6.50 -19.37 18.08
CA LEU A 241 -7.51 -18.50 17.47
C LEU A 241 -7.71 -17.28 18.36
N VAL A 242 -7.52 -16.07 17.83
CA VAL A 242 -7.66 -14.79 18.56
C VAL A 242 -8.77 -13.99 17.90
N ILE A 243 -9.96 -14.01 18.50
CA ILE A 243 -11.20 -13.59 17.84
C ILE A 243 -11.93 -12.51 18.66
N ASN A 244 -12.34 -11.41 18.02
CA ASN A 244 -13.23 -10.40 18.61
C ASN A 244 -12.75 -9.80 19.94
N ASN A 245 -11.44 -9.78 20.20
CA ASN A 245 -10.87 -9.18 21.39
C ASN A 245 -10.68 -7.67 21.19
N THR A 246 -10.67 -6.94 22.29
CA THR A 246 -10.38 -5.51 22.33
C THR A 246 -9.11 -5.26 23.12
N CYS A 247 -8.07 -4.72 22.47
CA CYS A 247 -6.77 -4.45 23.10
C CYS A 247 -6.37 -2.98 22.97
N TYR A 248 -6.28 -2.26 24.09
CA TYR A 248 -6.00 -0.81 24.05
C TYR A 248 -5.10 -0.29 25.16
N LYS A 249 -4.43 0.84 24.94
CA LYS A 249 -3.56 1.50 25.95
C LYS A 249 -2.45 0.62 26.55
N ASN A 250 -2.11 -0.49 25.89
CA ASN A 250 -1.01 -1.35 26.33
C ASN A 250 0.33 -0.64 26.04
N VAL A 251 1.33 -0.87 26.90
CA VAL A 251 2.68 -0.27 26.79
C VAL A 251 3.41 -0.69 25.52
N ARG A 252 3.14 -1.89 25.00
CA ARG A 252 3.58 -2.31 23.67
C ARG A 252 2.44 -2.43 22.67
N ALA A 253 2.18 -3.64 22.21
CA ALA A 253 1.22 -3.90 21.17
C ALA A 253 -0.15 -4.23 21.77
N GLY A 254 -1.23 -4.05 21.01
CA GLY A 254 -2.51 -4.67 21.36
C GLY A 254 -2.35 -6.19 21.34
N ILE A 255 -1.91 -6.73 20.20
CA ILE A 255 -1.60 -8.14 20.01
C ILE A 255 -0.16 -8.30 19.52
N GLY A 256 0.65 -9.10 20.22
CA GLY A 256 2.03 -9.41 19.87
C GLY A 256 2.20 -10.85 19.40
N ILE A 257 2.89 -11.05 18.29
CA ILE A 257 3.14 -12.35 17.65
C ILE A 257 4.63 -12.46 17.35
N SER A 258 5.27 -13.51 17.86
CA SER A 258 6.69 -13.72 17.65
C SER A 258 7.10 -15.19 17.75
N GLU A 259 8.36 -15.45 17.40
CA GLU A 259 9.12 -16.67 17.62
C GLU A 259 8.38 -17.90 17.07
N GLY A 260 8.06 -17.90 15.79
CA GLY A 260 7.40 -19.02 15.11
C GLY A 260 5.90 -19.15 15.41
N ALA A 261 5.30 -18.22 16.16
CA ALA A 261 3.86 -18.23 16.41
C ALA A 261 3.06 -17.97 15.12
N CYS A 262 2.04 -18.79 14.87
CA CYS A 262 1.17 -18.69 13.70
C CYS A 262 -0.33 -18.67 14.08
N PRO A 263 -0.79 -17.71 14.92
CA PRO A 263 -2.21 -17.57 15.22
C PRO A 263 -3.04 -17.15 14.01
N THR A 264 -4.35 -17.42 14.08
CA THR A 264 -5.35 -16.69 13.28
C THR A 264 -5.91 -15.55 14.13
N VAL A 265 -5.72 -14.32 13.69
CA VAL A 265 -6.14 -13.10 14.40
C VAL A 265 -7.26 -12.43 13.62
N ARG A 266 -8.49 -12.50 14.14
CA ARG A 266 -9.69 -12.10 13.40
C ARG A 266 -10.68 -11.24 14.19
N GLY A 267 -11.19 -10.16 13.59
CA GLY A 267 -12.28 -9.37 14.19
C GLY A 267 -11.88 -8.56 15.43
N ASN A 268 -10.58 -8.42 15.71
CA ASN A 268 -10.10 -7.73 16.90
C ASN A 268 -10.03 -6.22 16.69
N LYS A 269 -10.17 -5.47 17.78
CA LYS A 269 -9.97 -4.02 17.82
C LYS A 269 -8.71 -3.70 18.61
N CYS A 270 -7.73 -3.07 17.96
CA CYS A 270 -6.44 -2.74 18.57
C CYS A 270 -6.18 -1.23 18.45
N TYR A 271 -6.33 -0.47 19.53
CA TYR A 271 -6.26 1.00 19.47
C TYR A 271 -5.59 1.66 20.67
N HIS A 272 -5.07 2.88 20.49
CA HIS A 272 -4.34 3.61 21.54
C HIS A 272 -3.20 2.81 22.19
N ASN A 273 -2.67 1.79 21.51
CA ASN A 273 -1.49 1.10 22.00
C ASN A 273 -0.26 1.94 21.66
N ARG A 274 0.71 1.92 22.55
CA ARG A 274 1.92 2.76 22.46
C ARG A 274 2.93 2.29 21.44
N ARG A 275 2.80 1.05 20.98
CA ARG A 275 3.51 0.53 19.82
C ARG A 275 2.49 0.22 18.73
N ALA A 276 2.59 -0.94 18.08
CA ALA A 276 1.67 -1.30 17.02
C ALA A 276 0.32 -1.79 17.57
N GLY A 277 -0.77 -1.66 16.82
CA GLY A 277 -2.02 -2.36 17.16
C GLY A 277 -1.79 -3.88 17.19
N ILE A 278 -1.29 -4.44 16.08
CA ILE A 278 -0.85 -5.83 15.96
C ILE A 278 0.62 -5.84 15.52
N GLY A 279 1.51 -6.44 16.33
CA GLY A 279 2.94 -6.53 16.05
C GLY A 279 3.39 -7.97 15.77
N ILE A 280 3.99 -8.19 14.61
CA ILE A 280 4.47 -9.47 14.09
C ILE A 280 5.98 -9.36 13.85
N ARG A 281 6.76 -10.27 14.42
CA ARG A 281 8.23 -10.21 14.36
C ARG A 281 8.88 -11.59 14.45
N THR A 282 10.19 -11.59 14.23
CA THR A 282 11.18 -12.68 14.33
C THR A 282 10.96 -13.86 13.39
N GLU A 283 11.99 -14.22 12.64
CA GLU A 283 12.12 -15.44 11.82
C GLU A 283 11.04 -15.61 10.75
N SER A 284 11.39 -16.29 9.66
CA SER A 284 10.46 -16.60 8.57
C SER A 284 9.34 -17.56 8.95
N THR A 285 9.48 -18.27 10.08
CA THR A 285 8.49 -19.19 10.63
C THR A 285 7.35 -18.48 11.34
N THR A 286 7.47 -17.19 11.69
CA THR A 286 6.35 -16.40 12.22
C THR A 286 5.46 -15.97 11.07
N SER A 287 4.40 -16.74 10.83
CA SER A 287 3.52 -16.63 9.66
C SER A 287 2.02 -16.66 10.04
N PRO A 288 1.53 -15.71 10.87
CA PRO A 288 0.11 -15.65 11.22
C PRO A 288 -0.79 -15.25 10.05
N VAL A 289 -2.08 -15.54 10.19
CA VAL A 289 -3.15 -14.94 9.37
C VAL A 289 -3.80 -13.82 10.17
N VAL A 290 -3.80 -12.60 9.65
CA VAL A 290 -4.39 -11.41 10.29
C VAL A 290 -5.47 -10.85 9.40
N GLU A 291 -6.74 -11.00 9.80
CA GLU A 291 -7.87 -10.65 8.96
C GLU A 291 -9.05 -9.96 9.65
N TYR A 292 -9.75 -9.07 8.97
CA TYR A 292 -10.95 -8.39 9.50
C TYR A 292 -10.73 -7.67 10.84
N ASN A 293 -9.52 -7.20 11.12
CA ASN A 293 -9.23 -6.43 12.34
C ASN A 293 -9.31 -4.92 12.07
N GLU A 294 -9.61 -4.17 13.12
CA GLU A 294 -9.54 -2.71 13.13
C GLU A 294 -8.38 -2.27 14.01
N CYS A 295 -7.37 -1.63 13.40
CA CYS A 295 -6.18 -1.14 14.11
C CYS A 295 -6.05 0.37 13.93
N TYR A 296 -6.33 1.14 14.99
CA TYR A 296 -6.43 2.59 14.85
C TYR A 296 -5.88 3.38 16.03
N GLU A 297 -5.49 4.63 15.81
CA GLU A 297 -5.04 5.55 16.88
C GLU A 297 -3.92 4.97 17.76
N ASN A 298 -3.07 4.12 17.19
CA ASN A 298 -1.88 3.61 17.85
C ASN A 298 -0.69 4.56 17.63
N ASP A 299 0.24 4.62 18.59
CA ASP A 299 1.41 5.51 18.53
C ASP A 299 2.47 5.01 17.52
N MET A 300 2.38 3.76 17.06
CA MET A 300 3.13 3.27 15.90
C MET A 300 2.23 2.88 14.73
N ALA A 301 2.48 1.71 14.10
CA ALA A 301 1.69 1.24 12.97
C ALA A 301 0.42 0.53 13.43
N GLY A 302 -0.64 0.52 12.61
CA GLY A 302 -1.81 -0.30 12.90
C GLY A 302 -1.44 -1.79 12.96
N ILE A 303 -0.82 -2.29 11.90
CA ILE A 303 -0.24 -3.64 11.84
C ILE A 303 1.24 -3.54 11.41
N GLY A 304 2.15 -4.20 12.13
CA GLY A 304 3.59 -4.19 11.82
C GLY A 304 4.16 -5.58 11.60
N ALA A 305 4.85 -5.81 10.48
CA ALA A 305 5.61 -7.03 10.17
C ALA A 305 7.11 -6.70 10.08
N ARG A 306 7.95 -7.46 10.79
CA ARG A 306 9.40 -7.22 10.87
C ARG A 306 10.20 -8.52 10.97
N GLU A 307 11.51 -8.44 10.80
CA GLU A 307 12.50 -9.48 11.13
C GLU A 307 12.17 -10.81 10.42
N ASP A 308 12.19 -10.79 9.09
CA ASP A 308 11.96 -11.95 8.20
C ASP A 308 10.56 -12.60 8.25
N SER A 309 9.65 -12.13 9.12
CA SER A 309 8.29 -12.67 9.25
C SER A 309 7.50 -12.64 7.93
N THR A 310 6.60 -13.62 7.77
CA THR A 310 5.88 -13.90 6.51
C THR A 310 4.34 -13.96 6.66
N PRO A 311 3.69 -12.99 7.34
CA PRO A 311 2.25 -13.08 7.60
C PRO A 311 1.38 -12.86 6.35
N ILE A 312 0.15 -13.38 6.41
CA ILE A 312 -0.94 -12.99 5.51
C ILE A 312 -1.77 -11.92 6.22
N ILE A 313 -1.86 -10.72 5.65
CA ILE A 313 -2.58 -9.57 6.20
C ILE A 313 -3.68 -9.18 5.21
N ARG A 314 -4.95 -9.43 5.55
CA ARG A 314 -6.06 -9.20 4.61
C ARG A 314 -7.34 -8.65 5.22
N HIS A 315 -8.12 -7.88 4.47
CA HIS A 315 -9.42 -7.36 4.92
C HIS A 315 -9.39 -6.56 6.23
N ASN A 316 -8.24 -6.02 6.62
CA ASN A 316 -8.12 -5.18 7.81
C ASN A 316 -8.36 -3.70 7.48
N ARG A 317 -8.79 -2.95 8.49
CA ARG A 317 -8.88 -1.48 8.43
C ARG A 317 -7.84 -0.89 9.37
N CYS A 318 -6.92 -0.09 8.82
CA CYS A 318 -5.83 0.52 9.59
C CYS A 318 -5.84 2.04 9.41
N TYR A 319 -6.24 2.78 10.46
CA TYR A 319 -6.48 4.22 10.31
C TYR A 319 -6.08 5.07 11.51
N LYS A 320 -5.80 6.35 11.29
CA LYS A 320 -5.44 7.30 12.37
C LYS A 320 -4.27 6.88 13.24
N ASN A 321 -3.37 6.03 12.73
CA ASN A 321 -2.17 5.66 13.46
C ASN A 321 -1.08 6.72 13.24
N LYS A 322 -0.23 6.96 14.25
CA LYS A 322 0.87 7.95 14.15
C LYS A 322 1.99 7.55 13.17
N MET A 323 2.02 6.29 12.77
CA MET A 323 2.92 5.81 11.72
C MET A 323 2.12 5.25 10.53
N ALA A 324 2.59 4.18 9.89
CA ALA A 324 1.88 3.60 8.77
C ALA A 324 0.64 2.81 9.20
N GLY A 325 -0.38 2.71 8.35
CA GLY A 325 -1.49 1.78 8.59
C GLY A 325 -0.98 0.34 8.72
N ILE A 326 -0.24 -0.11 7.70
CA ILE A 326 0.51 -1.38 7.71
C ILE A 326 1.99 -1.11 7.43
N GLY A 327 2.89 -1.56 8.30
CA GLY A 327 4.34 -1.34 8.17
C GLY A 327 5.14 -2.64 8.02
N CYS A 328 6.01 -2.71 7.02
CA CYS A 328 6.91 -3.84 6.74
C CYS A 328 8.38 -3.40 6.82
N ARG A 329 9.19 -4.10 7.63
CA ARG A 329 10.62 -3.75 7.82
C ARG A 329 11.49 -5.00 7.95
N THR A 330 12.81 -4.80 7.90
CA THR A 330 13.84 -5.79 8.22
C THR A 330 13.57 -7.14 7.56
N LYS A 331 13.57 -7.14 6.22
CA LYS A 331 13.39 -8.33 5.38
C LYS A 331 12.06 -9.09 5.55
N ALA A 332 11.06 -8.50 6.21
CA ALA A 332 9.72 -9.10 6.26
C ALA A 332 9.13 -9.27 4.85
N ARG A 333 8.39 -10.38 4.64
CA ARG A 333 7.85 -10.79 3.33
C ARG A 333 6.35 -11.12 3.40
N PRO A 334 5.49 -10.20 3.87
CA PRO A 334 4.07 -10.46 4.00
C PRO A 334 3.33 -10.45 2.66
N LEU A 335 2.22 -11.18 2.60
CA LEU A 335 1.16 -10.95 1.62
C LEU A 335 0.15 -9.96 2.20
N ILE A 336 -0.04 -8.82 1.55
CA ILE A 336 -0.94 -7.74 1.99
C ILE A 336 -2.03 -7.56 0.94
N GLU A 337 -3.25 -8.00 1.22
CA GLU A 337 -4.34 -7.96 0.25
C GLU A 337 -5.68 -7.46 0.79
N HIS A 338 -6.45 -6.71 -0.01
CA HIS A 338 -7.81 -6.29 0.35
C HIS A 338 -7.94 -5.50 1.66
N ASN A 339 -6.88 -4.82 2.11
CA ASN A 339 -6.91 -3.94 3.28
C ASN A 339 -7.29 -2.51 2.89
N GLU A 340 -7.76 -1.75 3.87
CA GLU A 340 -8.07 -0.33 3.76
C GLU A 340 -7.21 0.45 4.77
N CYS A 341 -6.32 1.31 4.28
CA CYS A 341 -5.39 2.10 5.08
C CYS A 341 -5.60 3.59 4.86
N PHE A 342 -6.08 4.31 5.87
CA PHE A 342 -6.49 5.71 5.69
C PHE A 342 -6.26 6.62 6.89
N GLU A 343 -6.12 7.93 6.66
CA GLU A 343 -5.95 8.93 7.73
C GLU A 343 -4.78 8.63 8.67
N ASN A 344 -3.75 7.91 8.23
CA ASN A 344 -2.55 7.67 9.04
C ASN A 344 -1.55 8.83 8.86
N GLU A 345 -0.82 9.18 9.92
CA GLU A 345 0.14 10.30 9.92
C GLU A 345 1.40 10.01 9.07
N MET A 346 1.57 8.77 8.60
CA MET A 346 2.57 8.41 7.57
C MET A 346 1.93 7.76 6.34
N ALA A 347 2.50 6.67 5.84
CA ALA A 347 1.99 6.00 4.65
C ALA A 347 0.82 5.04 4.99
N GLY A 348 -0.12 4.83 4.08
CA GLY A 348 -1.14 3.79 4.26
C GLY A 348 -0.49 2.41 4.43
N ILE A 349 0.41 2.05 3.51
CA ILE A 349 1.29 0.87 3.62
C ILE A 349 2.75 1.32 3.43
N GLY A 350 3.63 1.04 4.39
CA GLY A 350 5.04 1.45 4.35
C GLY A 350 6.02 0.27 4.36
N CYS A 351 6.98 0.26 3.44
CA CYS A 351 8.00 -0.80 3.28
C CYS A 351 9.40 -0.19 3.42
N ARG A 352 10.24 -0.73 4.30
CA ARG A 352 11.63 -0.24 4.50
C ARG A 352 12.61 -1.38 4.74
N THR A 353 13.90 -1.09 4.67
CA THR A 353 14.99 -1.96 5.18
C THR A 353 14.92 -3.37 4.60
N GLU A 354 15.05 -3.44 3.27
CA GLU A 354 15.05 -4.68 2.47
C GLU A 354 13.77 -5.54 2.60
N ALA A 355 12.64 -4.98 3.05
CA ALA A 355 11.36 -5.69 3.06
C ALA A 355 10.89 -6.05 1.63
N GLU A 356 10.28 -7.22 1.45
CA GLU A 356 9.84 -7.76 0.16
C GLU A 356 8.36 -8.18 0.16
N PRO A 357 7.41 -7.28 0.46
CA PRO A 357 6.00 -7.65 0.50
C PRO A 357 5.39 -7.78 -0.91
N VAL A 358 4.35 -8.60 -1.01
CA VAL A 358 3.40 -8.57 -2.14
C VAL A 358 2.17 -7.79 -1.69
N ILE A 359 1.85 -6.69 -2.37
CA ILE A 359 0.80 -5.75 -2.00
C ILE A 359 -0.22 -5.67 -3.14
N ARG A 360 -1.43 -6.20 -2.94
CA ARG A 360 -2.47 -6.21 -3.99
C ARG A 360 -3.89 -5.94 -3.54
N HIS A 361 -4.69 -5.28 -4.39
CA HIS A 361 -6.11 -5.01 -4.11
C HIS A 361 -6.39 -4.23 -2.82
N ASN A 362 -5.45 -3.42 -2.36
CA ASN A 362 -5.63 -2.55 -1.19
C ASN A 362 -6.14 -1.17 -1.61
N ARG A 363 -6.85 -0.49 -0.70
CA ARG A 363 -7.19 0.92 -0.81
C ARG A 363 -6.34 1.72 0.20
N CYS A 364 -5.53 2.64 -0.29
CA CYS A 364 -4.69 3.50 0.54
C CYS A 364 -5.03 4.97 0.28
N HIS A 365 -5.72 5.63 1.21
CA HIS A 365 -6.24 6.96 0.94
C HIS A 365 -6.19 7.93 2.11
N ASP A 366 -6.17 9.22 1.81
CA ASP A 366 -6.23 10.29 2.81
C ASP A 366 -5.16 10.17 3.92
N ASN A 367 -4.00 9.60 3.60
CA ASN A 367 -2.86 9.55 4.54
C ASN A 367 -1.97 10.79 4.38
N ASP A 368 -1.26 11.17 5.45
CA ASP A 368 -0.42 12.38 5.49
C ASP A 368 0.89 12.24 4.69
N MET A 369 1.27 11.01 4.32
CA MET A 369 2.35 10.77 3.36
C MET A 369 1.83 10.06 2.11
N ALA A 370 2.51 9.01 1.63
CA ALA A 370 2.11 8.27 0.44
C ALA A 370 1.04 7.23 0.76
N GLY A 371 0.19 6.88 -0.21
CA GLY A 371 -0.71 5.73 -0.05
C GLY A 371 0.06 4.43 0.18
N ILE A 372 1.04 4.15 -0.68
CA ILE A 372 2.02 3.07 -0.50
C ILE A 372 3.43 3.64 -0.64
N GLY A 373 4.28 3.43 0.36
CA GLY A 373 5.67 3.91 0.39
C GLY A 373 6.70 2.78 0.42
N SER A 374 7.80 2.92 -0.31
CA SER A 374 8.94 1.99 -0.32
C SER A 374 10.26 2.74 -0.21
N GLN A 375 11.10 2.37 0.75
CA GLN A 375 12.37 3.04 1.04
C GLN A 375 13.45 2.03 1.46
N ASP A 376 14.70 2.47 1.52
CA ASP A 376 15.85 1.81 2.13
C ASP A 376 16.08 0.40 1.57
N GLY A 377 16.20 0.32 0.24
CA GLY A 377 16.44 -0.93 -0.49
C GLY A 377 15.28 -1.94 -0.47
N ALA A 378 14.08 -1.54 -0.01
CA ALA A 378 12.89 -2.40 -0.08
C ALA A 378 12.53 -2.77 -1.53
N ARG A 379 11.95 -3.97 -1.71
CA ARG A 379 11.66 -4.59 -3.02
C ARG A 379 10.21 -5.07 -3.12
N PRO A 380 9.20 -4.20 -2.92
CA PRO A 380 7.81 -4.62 -2.95
C PRO A 380 7.32 -4.90 -4.38
N VAL A 381 6.37 -5.82 -4.48
CA VAL A 381 5.54 -6.03 -5.68
C VAL A 381 4.16 -5.43 -5.40
N ILE A 382 3.81 -4.34 -6.10
CA ILE A 382 2.63 -3.51 -5.85
C ILE A 382 1.69 -3.61 -7.07
N VAL A 383 0.58 -4.35 -6.92
CA VAL A 383 -0.27 -4.74 -8.05
C VAL A 383 -1.75 -4.46 -7.79
N ASP A 384 -2.46 -3.81 -8.72
CA ASP A 384 -3.92 -3.63 -8.66
C ASP A 384 -4.43 -2.97 -7.36
N ASN A 385 -3.73 -1.96 -6.85
CA ASN A 385 -4.16 -1.16 -5.70
C ASN A 385 -4.78 0.17 -6.15
N GLU A 386 -5.57 0.77 -5.26
CA GLU A 386 -6.10 2.13 -5.44
C GLU A 386 -5.51 3.07 -4.38
N CYS A 387 -4.77 4.08 -4.84
CA CYS A 387 -4.12 5.07 -3.97
C CYS A 387 -4.61 6.49 -4.28
N TYR A 388 -5.36 7.10 -3.37
CA TYR A 388 -5.99 8.39 -3.65
C TYR A 388 -6.11 9.35 -2.45
N GLY A 389 -6.24 10.65 -2.69
CA GLY A 389 -6.45 11.62 -1.62
C GLY A 389 -5.29 11.81 -0.64
N ASN A 390 -4.14 11.15 -0.87
CA ASN A 390 -2.99 11.24 0.03
C ASN A 390 -2.27 12.60 -0.11
N GLN A 391 -1.67 13.09 0.98
CA GLN A 391 -0.99 14.38 1.02
C GLN A 391 0.37 14.38 0.28
N MET A 392 0.93 13.20 0.00
CA MET A 392 2.07 13.04 -0.90
C MET A 392 1.68 12.29 -2.17
N ALA A 393 2.49 11.31 -2.61
CA ALA A 393 2.21 10.52 -3.80
C ALA A 393 1.22 9.39 -3.52
N GLY A 394 0.49 8.92 -4.55
CA GLY A 394 -0.29 7.68 -4.41
C GLY A 394 0.60 6.48 -4.07
N ILE A 395 1.67 6.31 -4.85
CA ILE A 395 2.74 5.34 -4.58
C ILE A 395 4.10 6.07 -4.63
N GLY A 396 4.91 5.94 -3.59
CA GLY A 396 6.23 6.56 -3.48
C GLY A 396 7.36 5.54 -3.34
N THR A 397 8.45 5.69 -4.11
CA THR A 397 9.66 4.85 -4.03
C THR A 397 10.90 5.72 -3.87
N GLU A 398 11.69 5.48 -2.82
CA GLU A 398 12.84 6.33 -2.47
C GLU A 398 14.02 5.47 -1.98
N THR A 399 15.17 6.11 -1.75
CA THR A 399 16.38 5.54 -1.14
C THR A 399 16.75 4.14 -1.66
N GLU A 400 17.07 4.06 -2.95
CA GLU A 400 17.47 2.83 -3.67
C GLU A 400 16.43 1.69 -3.66
N ALA A 401 15.16 1.97 -3.35
CA ALA A 401 14.09 0.97 -3.47
C ALA A 401 13.95 0.44 -4.91
N VAL A 402 13.65 -0.85 -5.03
CA VAL A 402 13.49 -1.56 -6.32
C VAL A 402 12.10 -2.17 -6.40
N ALA A 403 11.08 -1.32 -6.58
CA ALA A 403 9.68 -1.74 -6.61
C ALA A 403 9.23 -2.20 -8.02
N VAL A 404 8.28 -3.13 -8.07
CA VAL A 404 7.53 -3.47 -9.29
C VAL A 404 6.10 -2.98 -9.10
N ILE A 405 5.64 -2.04 -9.93
CA ILE A 405 4.38 -1.32 -9.76
C ILE A 405 3.50 -1.53 -11.00
N ARG A 406 2.41 -2.30 -10.87
CA ARG A 406 1.55 -2.71 -12.00
C ARG A 406 0.06 -2.57 -11.77
N GLY A 407 -0.69 -2.11 -12.78
CA GLY A 407 -2.16 -2.13 -12.75
C GLY A 407 -2.81 -1.26 -11.67
N ASN A 408 -2.06 -0.35 -11.04
CA ASN A 408 -2.57 0.49 -9.95
C ASN A 408 -3.30 1.72 -10.49
N LYS A 409 -4.28 2.20 -9.72
CA LYS A 409 -4.94 3.49 -9.93
C LYS A 409 -4.42 4.48 -8.90
N CYS A 410 -3.80 5.57 -9.35
CA CYS A 410 -3.28 6.62 -8.46
C CYS A 410 -3.90 7.97 -8.83
N TYR A 411 -4.79 8.49 -7.98
CA TYR A 411 -5.57 9.68 -8.34
C TYR A 411 -5.86 10.64 -7.20
N LYS A 412 -6.07 11.92 -7.51
CA LYS A 412 -6.41 12.95 -6.50
C LYS A 412 -5.43 13.05 -5.34
N ASN A 413 -4.17 12.67 -5.55
CA ASN A 413 -3.11 12.86 -4.56
C ASN A 413 -2.54 14.28 -4.69
N GLN A 414 -2.06 14.86 -3.58
CA GLN A 414 -1.54 16.24 -3.56
C GLN A 414 -0.16 16.36 -4.22
N MET A 415 0.55 15.26 -4.42
CA MET A 415 1.77 15.21 -5.24
C MET A 415 1.53 14.43 -6.54
N ALA A 416 2.43 13.48 -6.86
CA ALA A 416 2.32 12.66 -8.05
C ALA A 416 1.41 11.45 -7.82
N GLY A 417 0.85 10.87 -8.89
CA GLY A 417 0.21 9.55 -8.78
C GLY A 417 1.22 8.48 -8.35
N ILE A 418 2.36 8.40 -9.05
CA ILE A 418 3.50 7.56 -8.69
C ILE A 418 4.76 8.42 -8.68
N GLY A 419 5.55 8.37 -7.61
CA GLY A 419 6.77 9.15 -7.43
C GLY A 419 8.00 8.29 -7.17
N SER A 420 9.13 8.65 -7.78
CA SER A 420 10.44 8.00 -7.57
C SER A 420 11.53 9.03 -7.25
N ARG A 421 12.30 8.79 -6.18
CA ARG A 421 13.35 9.71 -5.69
C ARG A 421 14.60 8.97 -5.21
N THR A 422 15.66 9.72 -4.97
CA THR A 422 16.87 9.32 -4.23
C THR A 422 17.43 7.97 -4.69
N GLY A 423 17.72 7.88 -6.00
CA GLY A 423 18.30 6.68 -6.61
C GLY A 423 17.37 5.47 -6.73
N ALA A 424 16.07 5.59 -6.42
CA ALA A 424 15.12 4.49 -6.59
C ALA A 424 15.06 3.99 -8.05
N ARG A 425 14.84 2.68 -8.23
CA ARG A 425 14.88 1.97 -9.51
C ARG A 425 13.62 1.16 -9.80
N PRO A 426 12.41 1.76 -9.81
CA PRO A 426 11.19 0.99 -10.00
C PRO A 426 10.92 0.64 -11.47
N VAL A 427 10.18 -0.46 -11.66
CA VAL A 427 9.48 -0.77 -12.91
C VAL A 427 8.02 -0.38 -12.75
N ILE A 428 7.56 0.59 -13.53
CA ILE A 428 6.22 1.17 -13.48
C ILE A 428 5.49 0.83 -14.78
N GLU A 429 4.54 -0.09 -14.72
CA GLU A 429 3.89 -0.65 -15.91
C GLU A 429 2.37 -0.74 -15.82
N GLY A 430 1.65 -0.28 -16.85
CA GLY A 430 0.21 -0.53 -16.93
C GLY A 430 -0.63 0.17 -15.85
N ASN A 431 -0.14 1.27 -15.27
CA ASN A 431 -0.83 2.02 -14.22
C ASN A 431 -1.64 3.18 -14.82
N HIS A 432 -2.67 3.61 -14.08
CA HIS A 432 -3.50 4.75 -14.43
C HIS A 432 -3.35 5.85 -13.39
N CYS A 433 -2.69 6.94 -13.76
CA CYS A 433 -2.45 8.09 -12.89
C CYS A 433 -3.24 9.31 -13.37
N TYR A 434 -4.22 9.76 -12.59
CA TYR A 434 -5.11 10.84 -13.04
C TYR A 434 -5.54 11.81 -11.96
N GLU A 435 -5.85 13.05 -12.34
CA GLU A 435 -6.36 14.08 -11.41
C GLU A 435 -5.46 14.32 -10.18
N ASN A 436 -4.17 14.01 -10.26
CA ASN A 436 -3.21 14.36 -9.21
C ASN A 436 -2.83 15.84 -9.34
N VAL A 437 -2.52 16.50 -8.22
CA VAL A 437 -2.22 17.94 -8.20
C VAL A 437 -0.91 18.25 -8.92
N LEU A 438 0.08 17.35 -8.87
CA LEU A 438 1.33 17.47 -9.61
C LEU A 438 1.33 16.57 -10.85
N ALA A 439 2.33 15.70 -11.00
CA ALA A 439 2.47 14.84 -12.16
C ALA A 439 1.63 13.55 -12.06
N GLY A 440 1.35 12.90 -13.18
CA GLY A 440 0.84 11.52 -13.15
C GLY A 440 1.91 10.56 -12.61
N ILE A 441 3.09 10.57 -13.22
CA ILE A 441 4.29 9.86 -12.78
C ILE A 441 5.45 10.85 -12.70
N GLY A 442 6.14 10.91 -11.56
CA GLY A 442 7.25 11.83 -11.32
C GLY A 442 8.53 11.11 -10.90
N SER A 443 9.68 11.59 -11.37
CA SER A 443 11.00 11.00 -11.09
C SER A 443 12.03 12.10 -10.82
N GLN A 444 12.68 12.05 -9.65
CA GLN A 444 13.60 13.10 -9.18
C GLN A 444 14.85 12.49 -8.55
N GLU A 445 15.82 13.33 -8.18
CA GLU A 445 16.96 12.97 -7.34
C GLU A 445 17.71 11.70 -7.80
N ASN A 446 18.15 11.69 -9.06
CA ASN A 446 18.87 10.58 -9.69
C ASN A 446 18.11 9.23 -9.74
N ALA A 447 16.78 9.21 -9.58
CA ALA A 447 15.99 8.00 -9.78
C ALA A 447 16.14 7.45 -11.21
N ILE A 448 16.06 6.13 -11.36
CA ILE A 448 16.26 5.41 -12.63
C ILE A 448 15.07 4.49 -12.94
N PRO A 449 13.87 5.04 -13.22
CA PRO A 449 12.68 4.24 -13.44
C PRO A 449 12.57 3.76 -14.90
N ILE A 450 11.93 2.59 -15.05
CA ILE A 450 11.38 2.12 -16.33
C ILE A 450 9.87 2.35 -16.29
N ILE A 451 9.36 3.23 -17.15
CA ILE A 451 7.97 3.68 -17.19
C ILE A 451 7.37 3.24 -18.52
N ARG A 452 6.48 2.24 -18.51
CA ARG A 452 5.91 1.69 -19.75
C ARG A 452 4.42 1.39 -19.71
N ASN A 453 3.71 1.59 -20.83
CA ASN A 453 2.29 1.23 -20.95
C ASN A 453 1.38 1.87 -19.89
N ASN A 454 1.76 3.02 -19.33
CA ASN A 454 0.94 3.73 -18.34
C ASN A 454 0.04 4.76 -19.03
N ARG A 455 -1.08 5.07 -18.37
CA ARG A 455 -1.98 6.16 -18.74
C ARG A 455 -1.88 7.27 -17.71
N CYS A 456 -1.46 8.46 -18.14
CA CYS A 456 -1.36 9.65 -17.29
C CYS A 456 -2.25 10.77 -17.82
N GLU A 457 -3.35 11.08 -17.14
CA GLU A 457 -4.32 12.05 -17.65
C GLU A 457 -4.84 13.07 -16.64
N LYS A 458 -5.14 14.28 -17.13
CA LYS A 458 -5.77 15.35 -16.33
C LYS A 458 -5.02 15.69 -15.03
N ASN A 459 -3.70 15.50 -15.00
CA ASN A 459 -2.89 15.89 -13.85
C ASN A 459 -2.59 17.40 -13.89
N GLY A 460 -2.38 18.01 -12.72
CA GLY A 460 -2.16 19.44 -12.56
C GLY A 460 -0.80 19.93 -13.07
N GLN A 461 0.12 19.02 -13.38
CA GLN A 461 1.37 19.30 -14.07
C GLN A 461 1.56 18.41 -15.31
N ALA A 462 2.69 17.70 -15.40
CA ALA A 462 2.99 16.83 -16.54
C ALA A 462 2.31 15.46 -16.37
N GLY A 463 2.01 14.76 -17.46
CA GLY A 463 1.63 13.36 -17.34
C GLY A 463 2.78 12.53 -16.78
N ILE A 464 3.97 12.67 -17.37
CA ILE A 464 5.21 12.05 -16.89
C ILE A 464 6.30 13.12 -16.76
N GLY A 465 6.92 13.24 -15.59
CA GLY A 465 7.98 14.22 -15.29
C GLY A 465 9.27 13.56 -14.83
N THR A 466 10.41 14.02 -15.34
CA THR A 466 11.76 13.57 -14.97
C THR A 466 12.64 14.78 -14.69
N GLU A 467 13.25 14.86 -13.51
CA GLU A 467 13.99 16.03 -13.05
C GLU A 467 15.13 15.70 -12.07
N GLU A 468 15.90 16.70 -11.68
CA GLU A 468 16.98 16.60 -10.69
C GLU A 468 17.94 15.41 -10.93
N GLY A 469 18.49 15.33 -12.14
CA GLY A 469 19.44 14.29 -12.54
C GLY A 469 18.84 12.89 -12.74
N ALA A 470 17.53 12.71 -12.62
CA ALA A 470 16.88 11.42 -12.89
C ALA A 470 17.11 10.94 -14.34
N ASN A 471 17.16 9.62 -14.52
CA ASN A 471 17.42 8.97 -15.81
C ASN A 471 16.31 7.96 -16.14
N ALA A 472 15.33 8.37 -16.93
CA ALA A 472 14.11 7.59 -17.16
C ALA A 472 14.08 6.90 -18.54
N VAL A 473 13.51 5.70 -18.58
CA VAL A 473 13.10 5.04 -19.84
C VAL A 473 11.57 5.08 -19.90
N ILE A 474 11.03 5.83 -20.87
CA ILE A 474 9.60 6.16 -21.01
C ILE A 474 9.10 5.61 -22.35
N VAL A 475 8.37 4.49 -22.30
CA VAL A 475 8.03 3.69 -23.49
C VAL A 475 6.54 3.40 -23.58
N GLU A 476 5.91 3.64 -24.73
CA GLU A 476 4.51 3.21 -24.98
C GLU A 476 3.49 3.73 -23.95
N ASN A 477 3.72 4.90 -23.36
CA ASN A 477 2.77 5.51 -22.43
C ASN A 477 1.80 6.44 -23.17
N GLU A 478 0.58 6.55 -22.63
CA GLU A 478 -0.39 7.56 -23.04
C GLU A 478 -0.39 8.70 -22.01
N SER A 479 -0.10 9.92 -22.46
CA SER A 479 -0.14 11.12 -21.64
C SER A 479 -1.12 12.13 -22.23
N ARG A 480 -2.22 12.41 -21.55
CA ARG A 480 -3.35 13.15 -22.13
C ARG A 480 -3.92 14.25 -21.23
N ASN A 481 -4.27 15.40 -21.82
CA ASN A 481 -5.02 16.46 -21.12
C ASN A 481 -4.36 16.95 -19.82
N ASN A 482 -3.04 16.83 -19.68
CA ASN A 482 -2.35 17.33 -18.49
C ASN A 482 -2.14 18.85 -18.60
N SER A 483 -2.07 19.53 -17.46
CA SER A 483 -2.10 21.00 -17.40
C SER A 483 -0.80 21.66 -17.85
N THR A 484 0.30 20.92 -17.98
CA THR A 484 1.55 21.41 -18.55
C THR A 484 2.01 20.56 -19.74
N ALA A 485 2.83 19.54 -19.51
CA ALA A 485 3.44 18.71 -20.53
C ALA A 485 2.79 17.32 -20.62
N GLY A 486 2.87 16.69 -21.79
CA GLY A 486 2.70 15.25 -21.86
C GLY A 486 3.83 14.55 -21.12
N ILE A 487 5.05 14.83 -21.55
CA ILE A 487 6.30 14.36 -20.93
C ILE A 487 7.24 15.56 -20.72
N GLY A 488 7.76 15.73 -19.50
CA GLY A 488 8.69 16.79 -19.15
C GLY A 488 10.03 16.25 -18.64
N VAL A 489 11.15 16.80 -19.12
CA VAL A 489 12.51 16.48 -18.67
C VAL A 489 13.24 17.78 -18.32
N ARG A 490 13.71 17.94 -17.09
CA ARG A 490 14.38 19.17 -16.63
C ARG A 490 15.51 18.90 -15.65
N GLU A 491 16.23 19.96 -15.28
CA GLU A 491 17.25 19.98 -14.22
C GLU A 491 18.32 18.89 -14.36
N ASN A 492 19.03 18.91 -15.49
CA ASN A 492 20.09 17.94 -15.84
C ASN A 492 19.61 16.48 -15.93
N ALA A 493 18.30 16.24 -16.03
CA ALA A 493 17.77 14.90 -16.22
C ALA A 493 18.02 14.37 -17.63
N SER A 494 17.90 13.05 -17.77
CA SER A 494 17.98 12.35 -19.05
C SER A 494 16.78 11.43 -19.27
N ALA A 495 16.30 11.32 -20.50
CA ALA A 495 15.22 10.40 -20.81
C ALA A 495 15.32 9.76 -22.21
N ILE A 496 14.91 8.50 -22.30
CA ILE A 496 14.54 7.84 -23.56
C ILE A 496 13.02 7.85 -23.65
N ILE A 497 12.47 8.50 -24.68
CA ILE A 497 11.04 8.71 -24.89
C ILE A 497 10.67 8.05 -26.22
N LEU A 498 10.16 6.81 -26.17
CA LEU A 498 9.92 5.97 -27.34
C LEU A 498 8.46 5.49 -27.46
N GLY A 499 7.82 5.70 -28.60
CA GLY A 499 6.51 5.08 -28.86
C GLY A 499 5.35 5.63 -28.02
N ASN A 500 5.50 6.80 -27.40
CA ASN A 500 4.48 7.36 -26.51
C ASN A 500 3.43 8.18 -27.29
N HIS A 501 2.24 8.28 -26.71
CA HIS A 501 1.11 9.03 -27.24
C HIS A 501 0.86 10.24 -26.33
N CYS A 502 1.26 11.44 -26.78
CA CYS A 502 1.05 12.68 -26.03
C CYS A 502 -0.07 13.51 -26.68
N ILE A 503 -1.24 13.54 -26.05
CA ILE A 503 -2.48 14.02 -26.67
C ILE A 503 -3.06 15.18 -25.86
N GLU A 504 -3.31 16.32 -26.50
CA GLU A 504 -4.07 17.45 -25.91
C GLU A 504 -3.51 17.97 -24.57
N ASN A 505 -2.21 17.83 -24.33
CA ASN A 505 -1.56 18.44 -23.16
C ASN A 505 -1.45 19.96 -23.35
N LYS A 506 -1.80 20.72 -22.31
CA LYS A 506 -2.13 22.15 -22.42
C LYS A 506 -0.98 23.02 -22.95
N LEU A 507 0.25 22.75 -22.50
CA LEU A 507 1.42 23.50 -22.94
C LEU A 507 2.16 22.76 -24.06
N VAL A 508 2.85 21.67 -23.76
CA VAL A 508 3.67 20.95 -24.75
C VAL A 508 3.37 19.46 -24.72
N ALA A 509 3.57 18.77 -25.83
CA ALA A 509 3.56 17.31 -25.82
C ALA A 509 4.84 16.77 -25.15
N VAL A 510 6.00 17.35 -25.48
CA VAL A 510 7.29 17.05 -24.83
C VAL A 510 8.05 18.34 -24.52
N GLY A 511 8.56 18.50 -23.30
CA GLY A 511 9.36 19.66 -22.90
C GLY A 511 10.70 19.26 -22.28
N ILE A 512 11.81 19.75 -22.83
CA ILE A 512 13.18 19.47 -22.37
C ILE A 512 13.86 20.79 -21.98
N ARG A 513 14.32 20.90 -20.73
CA ARG A 513 14.74 22.17 -20.11
C ARG A 513 15.98 22.02 -19.21
N ASN A 514 16.60 23.13 -18.84
CA ASN A 514 17.71 23.21 -17.89
C ASN A 514 18.84 22.19 -18.14
N ALA A 515 19.52 22.31 -19.29
CA ALA A 515 20.64 21.44 -19.68
C ALA A 515 20.34 19.93 -19.68
N SER A 516 19.07 19.56 -19.89
CA SER A 516 18.66 18.15 -19.92
C SER A 516 18.86 17.51 -21.29
N ASN A 517 18.85 16.18 -21.32
CA ASN A 517 19.07 15.40 -22.53
C ASN A 517 17.89 14.47 -22.81
N ALA A 518 17.48 14.33 -24.08
CA ALA A 518 16.48 13.32 -24.42
C ALA A 518 16.62 12.73 -25.82
N TYR A 519 16.34 11.43 -25.93
CA TYR A 519 16.01 10.79 -27.19
C TYR A 519 14.48 10.70 -27.31
N ILE A 520 13.90 11.32 -28.34
CA ILE A 520 12.47 11.42 -28.58
C ILE A 520 12.20 10.71 -29.91
N GLY A 521 11.84 9.43 -29.82
CA GLY A 521 11.70 8.53 -30.98
C GLY A 521 10.29 7.98 -31.18
N LYS A 522 9.81 7.92 -32.43
CA LYS A 522 8.59 7.15 -32.79
C LYS A 522 7.34 7.48 -31.96
N ASN A 523 7.22 8.70 -31.46
CA ASN A 523 6.07 9.12 -30.65
C ASN A 523 4.96 9.72 -31.55
N GLU A 524 3.73 9.64 -31.07
CA GLU A 524 2.57 10.34 -31.63
C GLU A 524 2.23 11.54 -30.74
N LEU A 525 2.42 12.75 -31.26
CA LEU A 525 2.22 14.00 -30.53
C LEU A 525 1.10 14.79 -31.20
N VAL A 526 -0.05 14.93 -30.53
CA VAL A 526 -1.26 15.50 -31.12
C VAL A 526 -1.82 16.62 -30.25
N ARG A 527 -2.10 17.78 -30.85
CA ARG A 527 -2.86 18.85 -30.20
C ARG A 527 -3.61 19.71 -31.20
N THR A 528 -4.93 19.73 -31.10
CA THR A 528 -5.84 20.44 -32.00
C THR A 528 -5.71 21.96 -31.92
N GLY A 529 -5.53 22.52 -30.72
CA GLY A 529 -5.49 23.97 -30.50
C GLY A 529 -4.46 24.44 -29.48
N GLY A 530 -4.19 25.74 -29.43
CA GLY A 530 -3.30 26.37 -28.45
C GLY A 530 -1.99 26.91 -29.04
N MET A 531 -1.43 27.91 -28.35
CA MET A 531 -0.29 28.69 -28.82
C MET A 531 1.11 28.09 -28.62
N PRO A 532 1.41 27.30 -27.58
CA PRO A 532 2.78 26.83 -27.38
C PRO A 532 3.25 25.85 -28.48
N PRO A 533 4.53 25.44 -28.50
CA PRO A 533 5.00 24.43 -29.45
C PRO A 533 4.56 22.99 -29.08
N MET A 534 4.75 22.01 -29.97
CA MET A 534 4.54 20.60 -29.62
C MET A 534 5.71 20.02 -28.82
N ILE A 535 6.94 20.29 -29.27
CA ILE A 535 8.17 19.99 -28.56
C ILE A 535 8.90 21.29 -28.25
N ALA A 536 9.26 21.51 -26.99
CA ALA A 536 10.08 22.65 -26.57
C ALA A 536 11.43 22.17 -26.03
N VAL A 537 12.52 22.61 -26.65
CA VAL A 537 13.89 22.42 -26.17
C VAL A 537 14.40 23.77 -25.70
N ARG A 538 14.72 23.90 -24.42
CA ARG A 538 15.12 25.18 -23.81
C ARG A 538 16.39 25.08 -22.99
N GLU A 539 16.96 26.26 -22.70
CA GLU A 539 18.00 26.44 -21.67
C GLU A 539 19.18 25.50 -21.90
N ASN A 540 19.70 25.51 -23.14
CA ASN A 540 20.86 24.74 -23.58
C ASN A 540 20.71 23.22 -23.45
N SER A 541 19.46 22.72 -23.47
CA SER A 541 19.18 21.29 -23.53
C SER A 541 19.55 20.69 -24.89
N SER A 542 19.80 19.38 -24.92
CA SER A 542 20.17 18.63 -26.13
C SER A 542 19.20 17.51 -26.42
N VAL A 543 18.76 17.37 -27.67
CA VAL A 543 17.81 16.33 -28.05
C VAL A 543 18.11 15.66 -29.38
N ILE A 544 17.69 14.40 -29.49
CA ILE A 544 17.47 13.72 -30.78
C ILE A 544 15.96 13.52 -30.94
N VAL A 545 15.38 14.05 -32.00
CA VAL A 545 13.95 13.93 -32.35
C VAL A 545 13.86 13.15 -33.64
N ARG A 546 13.49 11.86 -33.57
CA ARG A 546 13.51 10.97 -34.74
C ARG A 546 12.23 10.17 -34.95
N GLY A 547 11.73 10.13 -36.19
CA GLY A 547 10.64 9.21 -36.55
C GLY A 547 9.30 9.51 -35.89
N ASN A 548 9.07 10.72 -35.38
CA ASN A 548 7.83 11.08 -34.68
C ASN A 548 6.76 11.58 -35.66
N THR A 549 5.50 11.40 -35.27
CA THR A 549 4.34 12.03 -35.92
C THR A 549 3.87 13.19 -35.05
N ILE A 550 3.94 14.40 -35.59
CA ILE A 550 3.67 15.65 -34.87
C ILE A 550 2.51 16.37 -35.56
N VAL A 551 1.33 16.32 -34.94
CA VAL A 551 0.09 16.86 -35.49
C VAL A 551 -0.41 18.03 -34.67
N GLY A 552 -0.68 19.13 -35.37
CA GLY A 552 -1.14 20.38 -34.80
C GLY A 552 0.00 21.22 -34.23
N GLY A 553 -0.25 21.89 -33.11
CA GLY A 553 0.70 22.82 -32.50
C GLY A 553 0.25 24.27 -32.54
N GLY A 554 1.16 25.16 -32.17
CA GLY A 554 0.91 26.60 -32.08
C GLY A 554 1.99 27.40 -32.78
N VAL A 555 2.97 27.88 -32.01
CA VAL A 555 4.11 28.63 -32.56
C VAL A 555 5.09 27.76 -33.33
N ALA A 556 5.24 26.49 -32.92
CA ALA A 556 6.08 25.56 -33.64
C ALA A 556 5.67 24.08 -33.46
N GLY A 557 6.12 23.21 -34.37
CA GLY A 557 6.20 21.78 -34.12
C GLY A 557 7.31 21.50 -33.10
N VAL A 558 8.55 21.85 -33.44
CA VAL A 558 9.72 21.80 -32.55
C VAL A 558 10.31 23.20 -32.40
N MET A 559 10.45 23.69 -31.17
CA MET A 559 11.16 24.94 -30.86
C MET A 559 12.49 24.63 -30.17
N VAL A 560 13.58 25.24 -30.63
CA VAL A 560 14.94 24.96 -30.14
C VAL A 560 15.63 26.23 -29.63
N GLN A 561 16.03 26.19 -28.35
CA GLN A 561 16.98 27.08 -27.68
C GLN A 561 18.08 26.22 -27.03
N GLY A 562 18.89 25.57 -27.88
CA GLY A 562 19.84 24.52 -27.46
C GLY A 562 20.38 23.74 -28.67
N THR A 563 20.59 22.44 -28.51
CA THR A 563 21.09 21.56 -29.58
C THR A 563 20.03 20.53 -29.97
N ALA A 564 19.79 20.34 -31.26
CA ALA A 564 18.82 19.35 -31.72
C ALA A 564 19.25 18.64 -33.02
N VAL A 565 19.08 17.32 -33.05
CA VAL A 565 19.04 16.54 -34.30
C VAL A 565 17.59 16.14 -34.54
N ILE A 566 16.97 16.65 -35.59
CA ILE A 566 15.56 16.46 -35.95
C ILE A 566 15.53 15.72 -37.28
N SER A 567 15.15 14.45 -37.28
CA SER A 567 15.21 13.62 -38.49
C SER A 567 14.04 12.66 -38.69
N GLU A 568 13.67 12.40 -39.93
CA GLU A 568 12.66 11.38 -40.28
C GLU A 568 11.28 11.61 -39.62
N ASN A 569 10.94 12.85 -39.25
CA ASN A 569 9.67 13.16 -38.62
C ASN A 569 8.62 13.60 -39.64
N GLN A 570 7.36 13.35 -39.30
CA GLN A 570 6.17 13.78 -40.03
C GLN A 570 5.52 14.95 -39.26
N PHE A 571 5.48 16.14 -39.85
CA PHE A 571 4.86 17.31 -39.27
C PHE A 571 3.60 17.70 -40.03
N LYS A 572 2.48 17.84 -39.33
CA LYS A 572 1.22 18.31 -39.91
C LYS A 572 0.67 19.49 -39.11
N GLY A 573 0.83 20.69 -39.64
CA GLY A 573 0.41 21.93 -38.99
C GLY A 573 -1.09 22.23 -39.17
N ASN A 574 -1.58 23.20 -38.40
CA ASN A 574 -2.96 23.66 -38.48
C ASN A 574 -3.25 24.55 -39.69
N GLY A 575 -2.29 24.77 -40.59
CA GLY A 575 -2.41 25.66 -41.74
C GLY A 575 -1.48 26.86 -41.58
N PRO A 576 -0.88 27.34 -42.67
CA PRO A 576 0.14 28.38 -42.57
C PRO A 576 -0.51 29.73 -42.25
N ARG A 577 0.00 30.41 -41.22
CA ARG A 577 -0.46 31.77 -40.86
C ARG A 577 0.27 32.84 -41.66
N ALA A 578 -0.41 33.71 -42.40
CA ALA A 578 0.25 34.78 -43.16
C ALA A 578 0.90 35.87 -42.29
N GLY A 579 0.34 36.15 -41.11
CA GLY A 579 0.85 37.14 -40.16
C GLY A 579 0.67 36.68 -38.71
N GLY A 580 1.01 37.55 -37.76
CA GLY A 580 0.92 37.25 -36.33
C GLY A 580 2.01 36.30 -35.84
N PRO A 581 1.77 35.60 -34.71
CA PRO A 581 2.78 34.78 -34.04
C PRO A 581 3.47 33.76 -34.97
N PRO A 582 4.71 33.35 -34.65
CA PRO A 582 5.45 32.30 -35.35
C PRO A 582 4.60 31.07 -35.66
N ASN A 583 4.86 30.36 -36.75
CA ASN A 583 4.12 29.15 -37.12
C ASN A 583 5.02 28.25 -37.97
N PHE A 584 5.98 27.58 -37.33
CA PHE A 584 7.06 26.88 -38.05
C PHE A 584 7.12 25.40 -37.65
N ALA A 585 7.36 24.48 -38.58
CA ALA A 585 7.51 23.08 -38.19
C ALA A 585 8.73 22.91 -37.27
N ALA A 586 9.87 23.53 -37.63
CA ALA A 586 11.03 23.72 -36.78
C ALA A 586 11.35 25.22 -36.62
N TRP A 587 11.37 25.70 -35.37
CA TRP A 587 11.74 27.06 -35.01
C TRP A 587 13.05 27.08 -34.21
N ILE A 588 14.11 27.59 -34.82
CA ILE A 588 15.47 27.57 -34.27
C ILE A 588 15.86 28.99 -33.87
N GLN A 589 16.11 29.17 -32.58
CA GLN A 589 16.41 30.49 -32.02
C GLN A 589 17.91 30.75 -31.95
N GLY A 590 18.27 32.00 -31.62
CA GLY A 590 19.65 32.45 -31.55
C GLY A 590 20.51 31.58 -30.62
N GLY A 591 21.78 31.38 -30.99
CA GLY A 591 22.72 30.56 -30.20
C GLY A 591 22.46 29.05 -30.26
N SER A 592 21.51 28.58 -31.06
CA SER A 592 21.17 27.15 -31.17
C SER A 592 21.94 26.45 -32.29
N LYS A 593 22.07 25.12 -32.17
CA LYS A 593 22.65 24.25 -33.20
C LYS A 593 21.62 23.22 -33.63
N VAL A 594 21.41 23.08 -34.94
CA VAL A 594 20.42 22.14 -35.47
C VAL A 594 20.92 21.33 -36.66
N SER A 595 20.55 20.05 -36.69
CA SER A 595 20.49 19.23 -37.91
C SER A 595 19.03 18.87 -38.18
N PHE A 596 18.47 19.29 -39.32
CA PHE A 596 17.09 19.06 -39.72
C PHE A 596 17.08 18.22 -41.00
N ASN A 597 16.93 16.90 -40.89
CA ASN A 597 17.22 15.98 -42.00
C ASN A 597 16.06 15.04 -42.34
N ASN A 598 15.74 14.88 -43.62
CA ASN A 598 14.76 13.89 -44.09
C ASN A 598 13.37 14.00 -43.40
N ASN A 599 12.94 15.21 -43.06
CA ASN A 599 11.62 15.44 -42.48
C ASN A 599 10.61 15.78 -43.57
N HIS A 600 9.36 15.40 -43.34
CA HIS A 600 8.23 15.81 -44.17
C HIS A 600 7.35 16.77 -43.37
N THR A 601 7.06 17.93 -43.95
CA THR A 601 6.29 18.99 -43.28
C THR A 601 5.15 19.46 -44.15
N ASP A 602 3.95 19.53 -43.58
CA ASP A 602 2.77 20.00 -44.26
C ASP A 602 2.07 21.09 -43.43
N ARG A 603 1.51 22.11 -44.09
CA ARG A 603 0.64 23.12 -43.47
C ARG A 603 1.30 23.98 -42.37
N TRP A 604 2.55 24.37 -42.57
CA TRP A 604 3.28 25.31 -41.72
C TRP A 604 3.75 26.52 -42.53
N ARG A 605 3.85 27.72 -41.93
CA ARG A 605 4.38 28.91 -42.64
C ARG A 605 5.73 28.61 -43.28
N HIS A 606 6.62 28.00 -42.50
CA HIS A 606 7.92 27.49 -42.94
C HIS A 606 8.15 26.11 -42.31
N ALA A 607 8.78 25.21 -43.06
CA ALA A 607 9.28 23.94 -42.54
C ALA A 607 10.40 24.18 -41.52
N LEU A 608 11.32 25.08 -41.85
CA LEU A 608 12.40 25.50 -40.97
C LEU A 608 12.48 27.03 -40.96
N PHE A 609 12.50 27.62 -39.78
CA PHE A 609 12.87 29.02 -39.59
C PHE A 609 13.96 29.12 -38.54
N ALA A 610 15.17 29.51 -38.97
CA ALA A 610 16.31 29.74 -38.10
C ALA A 610 16.74 31.20 -38.15
N SER A 611 16.90 31.83 -36.98
CA SER A 611 17.37 33.21 -36.87
C SER A 611 18.43 33.35 -35.78
N GLY A 612 19.63 33.81 -36.12
CA GLY A 612 20.71 33.99 -35.13
C GLY A 612 21.36 32.69 -34.67
N ALA A 613 21.06 31.56 -35.30
CA ALA A 613 21.53 30.24 -34.88
C ALA A 613 23.04 30.08 -35.11
N ASP A 614 23.72 29.38 -34.21
CA ASP A 614 25.16 29.13 -34.30
C ASP A 614 25.49 28.22 -35.48
N GLN A 615 24.64 27.23 -35.71
CA GLN A 615 24.82 26.23 -36.77
C GLN A 615 23.48 25.70 -37.28
N VAL A 616 23.35 25.61 -38.60
CA VAL A 616 22.15 25.10 -39.26
C VAL A 616 22.53 24.16 -40.39
N TRP A 617 22.10 22.91 -40.26
CA TRP A 617 22.10 21.92 -41.33
C TRP A 617 20.67 21.52 -41.67
N ALA A 618 20.29 21.58 -42.95
CA ALA A 618 18.99 21.09 -43.42
C ALA A 618 19.16 20.27 -44.70
N THR A 619 18.94 18.96 -44.63
CA THR A 619 19.22 18.06 -45.77
C THR A 619 18.05 17.16 -46.11
N GLY A 620 17.70 17.04 -47.39
CA GLY A 620 16.75 16.04 -47.89
C GLY A 620 15.32 16.17 -47.35
N ASN A 621 14.91 17.37 -46.92
CA ASN A 621 13.56 17.57 -46.37
C ASN A 621 12.55 17.87 -47.47
N THR A 622 11.27 17.60 -47.21
CA THR A 622 10.15 17.95 -48.09
C THR A 622 9.13 18.81 -47.36
N VAL A 623 8.64 19.87 -48.02
CA VAL A 623 7.57 20.74 -47.50
C VAL A 623 6.43 20.95 -48.50
N SER A 624 5.19 20.91 -48.01
CA SER A 624 3.96 21.24 -48.75
C SER A 624 3.10 22.26 -48.00
N ASN A 625 2.23 22.97 -48.73
CA ASN A 625 1.25 23.92 -48.17
C ASN A 625 1.87 24.95 -47.22
N PHE A 626 2.94 25.62 -47.68
CA PHE A 626 3.69 26.64 -46.93
C PHE A 626 3.45 28.06 -47.47
N LEU A 627 4.13 29.07 -46.90
CA LEU A 627 4.02 30.46 -47.37
C LEU A 627 5.38 31.04 -47.74
N ARG A 628 5.52 31.47 -49.01
CA ARG A 628 6.67 32.19 -49.59
C ARG A 628 7.98 31.42 -49.66
N ALA A 629 8.43 30.82 -48.57
CA ALA A 629 9.68 30.06 -48.52
C ALA A 629 9.52 28.81 -47.66
N GLY A 630 10.00 27.66 -48.14
CA GLY A 630 9.97 26.41 -47.37
C GLY A 630 10.92 26.44 -46.18
N TYR A 631 12.17 26.80 -46.43
CA TYR A 631 13.25 26.83 -45.43
C TYR A 631 13.87 28.23 -45.38
N VAL A 632 13.90 28.84 -44.20
CA VAL A 632 14.43 30.19 -43.99
C VAL A 632 15.55 30.17 -42.96
N VAL A 633 16.72 30.65 -43.34
CA VAL A 633 17.85 30.88 -42.43
C VAL A 633 18.27 32.35 -42.53
N SER A 634 18.28 33.05 -41.40
CA SER A 634 18.66 34.45 -41.33
C SER A 634 19.68 34.67 -40.22
N LYS A 635 20.72 35.45 -40.50
CA LYS A 635 21.74 35.87 -39.54
C LYS A 635 22.37 34.68 -38.78
N SER A 636 22.61 33.56 -39.45
CA SER A 636 23.35 32.46 -38.82
C SER A 636 24.80 32.90 -38.55
N VAL A 637 25.38 32.39 -37.45
CA VAL A 637 26.77 32.72 -37.08
C VAL A 637 27.75 31.99 -37.98
N SER A 638 27.54 30.67 -38.15
CA SER A 638 28.31 29.85 -39.09
C SER A 638 27.63 29.81 -40.47
N PRO A 639 28.39 29.47 -41.52
CA PRO A 639 27.83 29.15 -42.84
C PRO A 639 26.71 28.12 -42.74
N ALA A 640 25.51 28.47 -43.20
CA ALA A 640 24.38 27.55 -43.21
C ALA A 640 24.55 26.52 -44.34
N HIS A 641 24.20 25.25 -44.10
CA HIS A 641 24.13 24.27 -45.19
C HIS A 641 22.71 23.74 -45.37
N LEU A 642 22.18 23.94 -46.57
CA LEU A 642 20.87 23.49 -47.02
C LEU A 642 21.08 22.71 -48.32
N PHE A 643 20.82 21.41 -48.33
CA PHE A 643 21.09 20.57 -49.50
C PHE A 643 19.91 19.64 -49.83
N GLY A 644 19.53 19.57 -51.11
CA GLY A 644 18.56 18.58 -51.59
C GLY A 644 17.14 18.75 -51.02
N ASN A 645 16.76 19.94 -50.55
CA ASN A 645 15.43 20.16 -49.98
C ASN A 645 14.39 20.47 -51.06
N ILE A 646 13.18 19.91 -50.92
CA ILE A 646 12.10 20.02 -51.89
C ILE A 646 10.95 20.83 -51.30
N ALA A 647 10.51 21.86 -52.02
CA ALA A 647 9.31 22.62 -51.68
C ALA A 647 8.22 22.42 -52.75
N LEU A 648 7.11 21.79 -52.35
CA LEU A 648 5.97 21.51 -53.21
C LEU A 648 5.02 22.71 -53.23
N SER A 649 5.01 23.47 -54.32
CA SER A 649 4.12 24.62 -54.53
C SER A 649 3.88 24.90 -56.01
N ASP A 650 2.63 25.18 -56.37
CA ASP A 650 2.23 25.66 -57.68
C ASP A 650 2.43 27.17 -57.87
N ASN A 651 2.71 27.90 -56.78
CA ASN A 651 2.93 29.34 -56.84
C ASN A 651 4.35 29.64 -57.27
N GLU A 652 4.50 30.31 -58.43
CA GLU A 652 5.81 30.63 -58.99
C GLU A 652 6.61 31.63 -58.15
N ALA A 653 5.96 32.39 -57.27
CA ALA A 653 6.62 33.33 -56.36
C ALA A 653 7.17 32.67 -55.09
N ASP A 654 6.88 31.38 -54.85
CA ASP A 654 7.42 30.65 -53.72
C ASP A 654 8.82 30.12 -54.00
N ASN A 655 9.63 30.07 -52.95
CA ASN A 655 11.02 29.61 -52.98
C ASN A 655 11.19 28.35 -52.13
N ALA A 656 12.10 27.46 -52.54
CA ALA A 656 12.49 26.34 -51.69
C ALA A 656 13.23 26.84 -50.45
N VAL A 657 14.27 27.63 -50.65
CA VAL A 657 15.14 28.14 -49.58
C VAL A 657 15.29 29.65 -49.65
N ARG A 658 15.45 30.30 -48.49
CA ARG A 658 15.88 31.70 -48.36
C ARG A 658 16.95 31.80 -47.28
N VAL A 659 18.18 32.13 -47.70
CA VAL A 659 19.33 32.28 -46.79
C VAL A 659 19.82 33.72 -46.83
N ASP A 660 19.80 34.38 -45.67
CA ASP A 660 20.28 35.74 -45.46
C ASP A 660 21.41 35.70 -44.41
N GLY A 661 22.66 35.65 -44.84
CA GLY A 661 23.84 35.45 -43.99
C GLY A 661 24.93 34.60 -44.66
N PRO A 662 25.97 34.18 -43.90
CA PRO A 662 27.04 33.32 -44.41
C PRO A 662 26.48 32.00 -44.98
N GLN A 663 26.91 31.65 -46.19
CA GLN A 663 26.44 30.45 -46.90
C GLN A 663 27.56 29.42 -47.02
N GLY A 664 27.25 28.19 -46.60
CA GLY A 664 28.10 27.02 -46.83
C GLY A 664 27.65 26.33 -48.13
N VAL A 665 27.10 25.12 -48.01
CA VAL A 665 26.48 24.42 -49.14
C VAL A 665 25.00 24.80 -49.21
N VAL A 666 24.59 25.55 -50.23
CA VAL A 666 23.18 25.87 -50.51
C VAL A 666 22.87 25.43 -51.93
N ASP A 667 22.67 24.13 -52.12
CA ASP A 667 22.60 23.51 -53.45
C ASP A 667 21.49 22.46 -53.54
N GLU A 668 21.07 22.12 -54.75
CA GLU A 668 20.02 21.14 -55.06
C GLU A 668 18.67 21.37 -54.33
N ASN A 669 18.41 22.60 -53.89
CA ASN A 669 17.14 22.96 -53.26
C ASN A 669 16.15 23.44 -54.32
N VAL A 670 15.04 22.73 -54.48
CA VAL A 670 14.14 22.94 -55.64
C VAL A 670 12.69 23.15 -55.23
N ARG A 671 12.02 24.08 -55.91
CA ARG A 671 10.56 24.14 -55.93
C ARG A 671 10.08 23.16 -57.00
N LYS A 672 9.17 22.26 -56.63
CA LYS A 672 8.47 21.37 -57.55
C LYS A 672 6.96 21.62 -57.47
N LYS A 673 6.24 21.37 -58.55
CA LYS A 673 4.78 21.31 -58.47
C LYS A 673 4.37 20.07 -57.66
N PRO A 674 3.28 20.12 -56.87
CA PRO A 674 2.71 18.91 -56.28
C PRO A 674 2.35 17.92 -57.39
N GLU A 675 2.60 16.63 -57.17
CA GLU A 675 2.14 15.59 -58.11
C GLU A 675 0.60 15.56 -58.11
N SER A 676 -0.01 15.58 -59.29
CA SER A 676 -1.46 15.50 -59.42
C SER A 676 -1.94 14.15 -58.90
N THR A 677 -2.81 14.17 -57.89
CA THR A 677 -3.59 13.01 -57.46
C THR A 677 -4.67 12.71 -58.51
N GLN A 678 -4.26 12.28 -59.69
CA GLN A 678 -5.09 11.71 -60.74
C GLN A 678 -4.45 10.40 -61.19
N GLU A 679 -4.47 9.38 -60.34
CA GLU A 679 -4.29 7.96 -60.72
C GLU A 679 -4.43 7.10 -59.45
N THR A 680 -5.66 6.91 -58.96
CA THR A 680 -5.98 5.80 -58.02
C THR A 680 -7.47 5.47 -57.89
N GLU A 681 -8.38 6.13 -58.63
CA GLU A 681 -9.83 5.83 -58.57
C GLU A 681 -10.31 4.77 -59.59
N ASN A 682 -9.43 4.08 -60.32
CA ASN A 682 -9.83 3.11 -61.35
C ASN A 682 -9.50 1.63 -61.04
N ILE A 683 -9.51 1.21 -59.76
CA ILE A 683 -9.48 -0.22 -59.41
C ILE A 683 -10.38 -0.51 -58.20
N GLU A 684 -11.69 -0.27 -58.32
CA GLU A 684 -12.66 -0.87 -57.39
C GLU A 684 -14.07 -0.97 -58.01
N THR A 685 -14.16 -1.53 -59.22
CA THR A 685 -15.42 -2.08 -59.76
C THR A 685 -15.13 -3.31 -60.61
N ARG A 686 -14.74 -4.41 -59.95
CA ARG A 686 -14.87 -5.79 -60.47
C ARG A 686 -14.55 -6.75 -59.34
N ASN A 687 -15.58 -7.14 -58.61
CA ASN A 687 -15.84 -8.51 -58.15
C ASN A 687 -17.12 -8.52 -57.31
N ASP A 688 -18.26 -8.50 -58.01
CA ASP A 688 -19.50 -9.12 -57.54
C ASP A 688 -19.88 -10.16 -58.59
N SER A 689 -19.59 -11.43 -58.29
CA SER A 689 -20.27 -12.63 -58.81
C SER A 689 -19.86 -13.84 -57.99
#